data_AF-A0A7V3F938-F1
#
_entry.id   AF-A0A7V3F938-F1
#
_cell.length_a   1.000
_cell.length_b   1.000
_cell.length_c   1.000
_cell.angle_alpha   90.00
_cell.angle_beta   90.00
_cell.angle_gamma   90.00
#
_symmetry.space_group_name_H-M   'P 1'
#
loop_
_entity.id
_entity.type
_entity.pdbx_description
1 polymer ?
#
loop_
_entity_poly.entity_id
_entity_poly.type
_entity_poly.pdbx_seq_one_letter_code
_entity_poly.pdbx_strand_id
1 'polypeptide(L)'
;MRQTIPCILFFTQHGAGLARRIAEAFEGQARIVAPAKTFATHPPAEGVELYDTTTSDQVGMLFRDGCPLIAVASVGLIVRLLAPHVQRKDVDPPVVVVDEGGRFVVPVLSGHLGGANALAERIATRIGAVAVVTTATEALGTLPIDRVAAEEGWQIEDLQAVKAVARCLVDGEPVVVVQECGATTWQQHLEPLPATIDIIPRWEAATPKGYRAGVLISDREIPAALLQMVAPTWAVCRPASLIVGVGAERGVPPEELNAAVEDVLRAHGLSMHSIAAIATLDRKAAEDGFRAWLAQRDWPVVPYTAQQLAQVGGLPNPSEVVAQAIGTPGVCEPAALLAARNDTLLVPKQKRGRVTVAVARQSAPPPSQPSPTRGEGDLLSSTSSSQPSMGQGRGGERGRLSIVGIGPGALDLLTIRALDAIKRAEVIIGYERYLHLLGDRIAGKDIRGSAIGREIDRARLALDLAQRGREVALISSGDAGIYGMGGLVFELLAEQGWSPGDPLQVEVIPGVSAAQSAASLLGAPLANDFAVLSLSDLLTPRTVIERRLEALAAADLVIALYNPQSQRRRALFQQACQILRRHRTATTPVAVVRNAHREGQTVQLGDLGDLAGMAVDMDSLVLVGNSQTRRFADLLVTPRGYRTEPATPGASQANVPEPAASHKILFVGAGPGDPELLTLRGVHALATADVVVYAGSLIPRGVLSHARPGARLHNSAALTLEDTHRLLTEAYRAGHRVVRLHSGDPSLYGAITEQMALLEAEHIPYEIVPGVSAFQAVAARLGIEYTQPGVVQTLILTRAGGRTGLPPNESLAELARHGVTLCIFLSARHIAEVQEALSTGYPATTPVAVAHRATWPDEEIVTGTLGELTEIVQRQGYERTTLIVVGPSLQRHNRRSRLYDPTHWHLFRPETARGARAKPGEPSS
;
A
#
# COMPACT_ATOMS: atom_id res chain seq x y z
N MET A 1 -7.87 24.86 21.90
CA MET A 1 -6.40 25.06 21.82
C MET A 1 -6.14 26.51 21.44
N ARG A 2 -5.31 27.25 22.18
CA ARG A 2 -4.83 28.57 21.73
C ARG A 2 -4.10 28.36 20.40
N GLN A 3 -4.49 29.06 19.34
CA GLN A 3 -3.81 28.96 18.03
C GLN A 3 -2.38 29.50 18.16
N THR A 4 -1.44 28.62 18.49
CA THR A 4 -0.01 28.92 18.49
C THR A 4 0.48 28.92 17.05
N ILE A 5 1.02 30.06 16.61
CA ILE A 5 1.63 30.28 15.30
C ILE A 5 2.75 29.25 15.07
N PRO A 6 2.73 28.48 13.96
CA PRO A 6 3.78 27.51 13.66
C PRO A 6 5.09 28.17 13.23
N CYS A 7 6.20 27.52 13.53
CA CYS A 7 7.54 27.91 13.09
C CYS A 7 8.07 26.95 12.01
N ILE A 8 8.43 27.52 10.86
CA ILE A 8 9.01 26.82 9.71
C ILE A 8 10.53 27.03 9.73
N LEU A 9 11.28 25.96 10.01
CA LEU A 9 12.73 25.93 10.08
C LEU A 9 13.31 25.39 8.77
N PHE A 10 14.34 26.04 8.24
CA PHE A 10 15.10 25.52 7.10
C PHE A 10 16.60 25.80 7.25
N PHE A 11 17.44 24.96 6.64
CA PHE A 11 18.89 24.98 6.87
C PHE A 11 19.72 25.14 5.60
N THR A 12 19.09 25.20 4.42
CA THR A 12 19.78 25.27 3.12
C THR A 12 19.11 26.29 2.20
N GLN A 13 19.84 26.76 1.20
CA GLN A 13 19.30 27.68 0.19
C GLN A 13 18.13 27.06 -0.59
N HIS A 14 18.20 25.75 -0.88
CA HIS A 14 17.12 25.02 -1.53
C HIS A 14 15.86 24.97 -0.64
N GLY A 15 16.04 24.74 0.67
CA GLY A 15 14.95 24.72 1.63
C GLY A 15 14.19 26.04 1.77
N ALA A 16 14.79 27.18 1.43
CA ALA A 16 14.17 28.50 1.53
C ALA A 16 12.92 28.63 0.63
N GLY A 17 12.98 28.13 -0.60
CA GLY A 17 11.84 28.17 -1.53
C GLY A 17 10.69 27.28 -1.05
N LEU A 18 11.02 26.11 -0.51
CA LEU A 18 10.05 25.17 0.03
C LEU A 18 9.37 25.72 1.29
N ALA A 19 10.12 26.34 2.20
CA ALA A 19 9.60 26.96 3.41
C ALA A 19 8.52 28.02 3.13
N ARG A 20 8.66 28.81 2.05
CA ARG A 20 7.64 29.78 1.64
C ARG A 20 6.35 29.13 1.16
N ARG A 21 6.46 28.11 0.29
CA ARG A 21 5.28 27.37 -0.17
C ARG A 21 4.53 26.70 0.99
N ILE A 22 5.26 26.26 2.02
CA ILE A 22 4.67 25.75 3.26
C ILE A 22 3.97 26.87 4.03
N ALA A 23 4.56 28.06 4.13
CA ALA A 23 3.94 29.20 4.84
C ALA A 23 2.59 29.62 4.23
N GLU A 24 2.41 29.45 2.92
CA GLU A 24 1.12 29.67 2.25
C GLU A 24 0.01 28.74 2.74
N ALA A 25 0.33 27.56 3.30
CA ALA A 25 -0.65 26.67 3.93
C ALA A 25 -1.31 27.31 5.17
N PHE A 26 -0.71 28.38 5.70
CA PHE A 26 -1.11 29.09 6.91
C PHE A 26 -1.52 30.54 6.64
N GLU A 27 -1.82 30.90 5.39
CA GLU A 27 -2.29 32.25 5.02
C GLU A 27 -1.34 33.37 5.51
N GLY A 28 -0.03 33.09 5.59
CA GLY A 28 0.98 34.03 6.09
C GLY A 28 1.10 34.12 7.61
N GLN A 29 0.32 33.35 8.37
CA GLN A 29 0.37 33.28 9.84
C GLN A 29 1.40 32.25 10.36
N ALA A 30 2.55 32.12 9.69
CA ALA A 30 3.64 31.23 10.11
C ALA A 30 4.96 31.99 10.16
N ARG A 31 5.77 31.73 11.20
CA ARG A 31 7.12 32.31 11.33
C ARG A 31 8.10 31.46 10.55
N ILE A 32 8.92 32.07 9.70
CA ILE A 32 9.96 31.36 8.96
C ILE A 32 11.31 31.70 9.58
N VAL A 33 12.09 30.69 9.97
CA VAL A 33 13.29 30.85 10.81
C VAL A 33 14.48 30.12 10.18
N ALA A 34 15.64 30.77 10.13
CA ALA A 34 16.88 30.21 9.56
C ALA A 34 18.16 30.66 10.29
N PRO A 35 19.25 29.86 10.28
CA PRO A 35 20.50 30.21 10.96
C PRO A 35 21.26 31.32 10.21
N ALA A 36 21.60 32.41 10.90
CA ALA A 36 22.31 33.56 10.32
C ALA A 36 23.63 33.16 9.64
N LYS A 37 24.39 32.24 10.25
CA LYS A 37 25.69 31.76 9.72
C LYS A 37 25.59 31.14 8.31
N THR A 38 24.50 30.44 8.00
CA THR A 38 24.35 29.75 6.72
C THR A 38 24.02 30.71 5.58
N PHE A 39 23.42 31.86 5.90
CA PHE A 39 22.93 32.83 4.92
C PHE A 39 23.71 34.15 4.93
N ALA A 40 24.87 34.19 5.59
CA ALA A 40 25.69 35.40 5.71
C ALA A 40 26.13 36.01 4.37
N THR A 41 26.32 35.18 3.33
CA THR A 41 26.73 35.63 1.99
C THR A 41 25.56 35.84 1.03
N HIS A 42 24.44 35.18 1.28
CA HIS A 42 23.24 35.20 0.43
C HIS A 42 22.01 35.22 1.34
N PRO A 43 21.58 36.41 1.80
CA PRO A 43 20.46 36.53 2.74
C PRO A 43 19.16 36.03 2.08
N PRO A 44 18.29 35.35 2.84
CA PRO A 44 16.97 34.97 2.35
C PRO A 44 16.13 36.22 2.08
N ALA A 45 15.16 36.13 1.15
CA ALA A 45 14.28 37.27 0.89
C ALA A 45 13.37 37.61 2.10
N GLU A 46 12.70 38.77 2.03
CA GLU A 46 11.91 39.37 3.12
C GLU A 46 10.95 38.38 3.82
N GLY A 47 10.83 38.52 5.14
CA GLY A 47 9.94 37.70 5.98
C GLY A 47 10.57 36.46 6.64
N VAL A 48 11.90 36.30 6.56
CA VAL A 48 12.64 35.24 7.29
C VAL A 48 13.38 35.82 8.50
N GLU A 49 13.11 35.26 9.68
CA GLU A 49 13.82 35.57 10.93
C GLU A 49 15.15 34.81 10.99
N LEU A 50 16.27 35.55 11.09
CA LEU A 50 17.59 34.96 11.28
C LEU A 50 17.95 34.86 12.77
N TYR A 51 18.53 33.73 13.18
CA TYR A 51 19.02 33.53 14.54
C TYR A 51 20.54 33.29 14.61
N ASP A 52 21.18 33.80 15.67
CA ASP A 52 22.63 33.71 15.89
C ASP A 52 23.04 32.59 16.85
N THR A 53 22.07 32.01 17.57
CA THR A 53 22.26 30.88 18.49
C THR A 53 22.59 29.59 17.76
N THR A 54 23.01 28.55 18.50
CA THR A 54 23.17 27.23 17.87
C THR A 54 21.80 26.67 17.44
N THR A 55 21.76 25.91 16.34
CA THR A 55 20.52 25.27 15.88
C THR A 55 19.89 24.40 16.96
N SER A 56 20.70 23.76 17.81
CA SER A 56 20.19 22.96 18.94
C SER A 56 19.47 23.83 19.96
N ASP A 57 20.05 24.97 20.34
CA ASP A 57 19.44 25.87 21.31
C ASP A 57 18.15 26.50 20.77
N GLN A 58 18.16 26.93 19.50
CA GLN A 58 17.00 27.54 18.86
C GLN A 58 15.83 26.56 18.74
N VAL A 59 16.08 25.36 18.20
CA VAL A 59 15.05 24.33 18.05
C VAL A 59 14.52 23.89 19.42
N GLY A 60 15.40 23.73 20.40
CA GLY A 60 15.02 23.38 21.77
C GLY A 60 14.19 24.47 22.46
N MET A 61 14.53 25.75 22.27
CA MET A 61 13.76 26.88 22.81
C MET A 61 12.35 26.92 22.22
N LEU A 62 12.22 26.89 20.90
CA LEU A 62 10.92 26.92 20.22
C LEU A 62 10.03 25.74 20.65
N PHE A 63 10.61 24.55 20.81
CA PHE A 63 9.88 23.37 21.28
C PHE A 63 9.38 23.54 22.72
N ARG A 64 10.22 24.04 23.64
CA ARG A 64 9.83 24.26 25.05
C ARG A 64 8.78 25.35 25.20
N ASP A 65 8.75 26.33 24.29
CA ASP A 65 7.73 27.38 24.25
C ASP A 65 6.38 26.87 23.71
N GLY A 66 6.26 25.58 23.37
CA GLY A 66 5.04 24.97 22.86
C GLY A 66 4.73 25.32 21.42
N CYS A 67 5.73 25.74 20.63
CA CYS A 67 5.53 26.12 19.24
C CYS A 67 5.44 24.88 18.33
N PRO A 68 4.41 24.77 17.46
CA PRO A 68 4.39 23.78 16.38
C PRO A 68 5.59 23.94 15.46
N LEU A 69 6.38 22.88 15.29
CA LEU A 69 7.60 22.91 14.49
C LEU A 69 7.41 22.23 13.14
N ILE A 70 7.79 22.93 12.08
CA ILE A 70 7.83 22.40 10.71
C ILE A 70 9.26 22.56 10.21
N ALA A 71 9.98 21.48 9.99
CA ALA A 71 11.38 21.55 9.59
C ALA A 71 11.60 21.02 8.17
N VAL A 72 12.14 21.86 7.29
CA VAL A 72 12.66 21.45 5.97
C VAL A 72 14.07 20.89 6.18
N ALA A 73 14.15 19.59 6.42
CA ALA A 73 15.37 18.92 6.87
C ALA A 73 15.26 17.38 6.75
N SER A 74 16.32 16.68 7.16
CA SER A 74 16.22 15.24 7.42
C SER A 74 15.56 14.96 8.77
N VAL A 75 14.73 13.91 8.83
CA VAL A 75 14.06 13.46 10.09
C VAL A 75 15.10 13.19 11.18
N GLY A 76 16.20 12.53 10.82
CA GLY A 76 17.26 12.19 11.77
C GLY A 76 17.94 13.40 12.42
N LEU A 77 18.00 14.55 11.74
CA LEU A 77 18.52 15.78 12.33
C LEU A 77 17.58 16.27 13.44
N ILE A 78 16.30 16.45 13.11
CA ILE A 78 15.30 17.01 14.03
C ILE A 78 15.10 16.12 15.25
N VAL A 79 15.06 14.80 15.06
CA VAL A 79 14.98 13.83 16.18
C VAL A 79 16.16 14.00 17.13
N ARG A 80 17.41 14.14 16.63
CA ARG A 80 18.59 14.33 17.49
C ARG A 80 18.57 15.66 18.25
N LEU A 81 18.10 16.73 17.61
CA LEU A 81 18.00 18.05 18.25
C LEU A 81 16.92 18.09 19.34
N LEU A 82 15.81 17.38 19.13
CA LEU A 82 14.68 17.39 20.07
C LEU A 82 14.78 16.33 21.17
N ALA A 83 15.55 15.25 20.97
CA ALA A 83 15.67 14.16 21.93
C ALA A 83 15.88 14.60 23.40
N PRO A 84 16.68 15.64 23.73
CA PRO A 84 16.84 16.12 25.11
C PRO A 84 15.64 16.89 25.69
N HIS A 85 14.64 17.22 24.86
CA HIS A 85 13.52 18.09 25.21
C HIS A 85 12.15 17.40 25.19
N VAL A 86 12.04 16.22 24.56
CA VAL A 86 10.81 15.43 24.52
C VAL A 86 10.42 14.98 25.92
N GLN A 87 9.15 15.22 26.31
CA GLN A 87 8.63 14.82 27.61
C GLN A 87 7.54 13.76 27.47
N ARG A 88 6.36 14.16 26.98
CA ARG A 88 5.20 13.30 26.79
C ARG A 88 4.34 13.81 25.64
N LYS A 89 3.78 12.87 24.87
CA LYS A 89 2.99 13.13 23.65
C LYS A 89 1.73 14.01 23.83
N ASP A 90 1.26 14.19 25.06
CA ASP A 90 0.08 14.99 25.41
C ASP A 90 0.42 16.45 25.79
N VAL A 91 1.71 16.76 26.00
CA VAL A 91 2.19 18.12 26.32
C VAL A 91 3.15 18.66 25.27
N ASP A 92 3.89 17.77 24.59
CA ASP A 92 4.87 18.14 23.57
C ASP A 92 4.17 18.71 22.32
N PRO A 93 4.64 19.83 21.75
CA PRO A 93 4.03 20.41 20.55
C PRO A 93 4.21 19.51 19.32
N PRO A 94 3.35 19.65 18.29
CA PRO A 94 3.48 18.88 17.07
C PRO A 94 4.77 19.22 16.32
N VAL A 95 5.43 18.17 15.82
CA VAL A 95 6.65 18.30 15.01
C VAL A 95 6.47 17.57 13.70
N VAL A 96 6.68 18.29 12.60
CA VAL A 96 6.59 17.78 11.23
C VAL A 96 7.89 18.07 10.50
N VAL A 97 8.37 17.11 9.72
CA VAL A 97 9.56 17.25 8.88
C VAL A 97 9.18 17.11 7.41
N VAL A 98 9.60 18.06 6.59
CA VAL A 98 9.47 18.02 5.13
C VAL A 98 10.85 17.72 4.55
N ASP A 99 10.96 16.71 3.68
CA ASP A 99 12.24 16.45 3.01
C ASP A 99 12.61 17.62 2.07
N GLU A 100 13.90 17.85 1.82
CA GLU A 100 14.33 18.99 1.00
C GLU A 100 13.75 19.00 -0.42
N GLY A 101 13.39 17.82 -0.95
CA GLY A 101 12.74 17.70 -2.26
C GLY A 101 11.25 18.08 -2.24
N GLY A 102 10.66 18.31 -1.07
CA GLY A 102 9.22 18.59 -0.92
C GLY A 102 8.33 17.42 -1.38
N ARG A 103 8.79 16.18 -1.22
CA ARG A 103 8.10 14.95 -1.63
C ARG A 103 7.32 14.33 -0.48
N PHE A 104 7.84 14.43 0.74
CA PHE A 104 7.31 13.78 1.92
C PHE A 104 7.16 14.77 3.07
N VAL A 105 6.03 14.67 3.77
CA VAL A 105 5.73 15.41 5.00
C VAL A 105 5.52 14.40 6.10
N VAL A 106 6.48 14.33 7.02
CA VAL A 106 6.57 13.26 8.02
C VAL A 106 6.23 13.83 9.40
N PRO A 107 5.11 13.46 10.04
CA PRO A 107 4.89 13.76 11.45
C PRO A 107 5.90 12.96 12.31
N VAL A 108 6.63 13.66 13.18
CA VAL A 108 7.75 13.10 13.96
C VAL A 108 7.39 12.98 15.44
N LEU A 109 6.72 13.98 16.02
CA LEU A 109 6.29 13.97 17.42
C LEU A 109 4.84 14.45 17.52
N SER A 110 4.11 13.86 18.47
CA SER A 110 2.74 14.24 18.83
C SER A 110 1.71 14.12 17.69
N GLY A 111 1.65 12.94 17.06
CA GLY A 111 0.81 12.60 15.89
C GLY A 111 -0.69 12.87 16.03
N HIS A 112 -1.38 12.20 16.97
CA HIS A 112 -2.84 12.30 17.16
C HIS A 112 -3.25 13.55 17.95
N LEU A 113 -3.34 13.48 19.28
CA LEU A 113 -3.75 14.60 20.14
C LEU A 113 -2.91 15.87 20.00
N GLY A 114 -1.62 15.74 19.66
CA GLY A 114 -0.76 16.90 19.42
C GLY A 114 -0.94 17.54 18.04
N GLY A 115 -1.65 16.89 17.12
CA GLY A 115 -2.02 17.44 15.81
C GLY A 115 -0.94 17.35 14.73
N ALA A 116 0.16 16.61 14.92
CA ALA A 116 1.21 16.53 13.91
C ALA A 116 0.77 15.80 12.64
N ASN A 117 -0.13 14.82 12.72
CA ASN A 117 -0.65 14.12 11.54
C ASN A 117 -1.50 15.05 10.68
N ALA A 118 -2.45 15.76 11.31
CA ALA A 118 -3.27 16.77 10.63
C ALA A 118 -2.41 17.91 10.06
N LEU A 119 -1.37 18.34 10.79
CA LEU A 119 -0.41 19.34 10.31
C LEU A 119 0.34 18.83 9.09
N ALA A 120 0.76 17.56 9.08
CA ALA A 120 1.44 16.93 7.96
C ALA A 120 0.54 16.84 6.72
N GLU A 121 -0.72 16.41 6.87
CA GLU A 121 -1.72 16.34 5.79
C GLU A 121 -2.01 17.71 5.19
N ARG A 122 -2.18 18.74 6.02
CA ARG A 122 -2.40 20.12 5.59
C ARG A 122 -1.24 20.64 4.75
N ILE A 123 -0.01 20.42 5.22
CA ILE A 123 1.20 20.85 4.49
C ILE A 123 1.34 20.06 3.19
N ALA A 124 1.16 18.74 3.24
CA ALA A 124 1.28 17.85 2.08
C ALA A 124 0.33 18.25 0.95
N THR A 125 -0.94 18.51 1.30
CA THR A 125 -1.96 19.01 0.38
C THR A 125 -1.54 20.33 -0.28
N ARG A 126 -0.96 21.26 0.49
CA ARG A 126 -0.55 22.55 -0.04
C ARG A 126 0.62 22.46 -1.03
N ILE A 127 1.62 21.65 -0.73
CA ILE A 127 2.87 21.61 -1.51
C ILE A 127 2.90 20.48 -2.56
N GLY A 128 1.85 19.66 -2.65
CA GLY A 128 1.79 18.49 -3.53
C GLY A 128 2.70 17.36 -3.09
N ALA A 129 2.94 17.22 -1.78
CA ALA A 129 3.74 16.16 -1.18
C ALA A 129 2.86 15.04 -0.63
N VAL A 130 3.49 13.93 -0.20
CA VAL A 130 2.82 12.80 0.47
C VAL A 130 3.00 12.94 1.98
N ALA A 131 1.90 12.95 2.74
CA ALA A 131 1.96 12.85 4.19
C ALA A 131 2.28 11.40 4.61
N VAL A 132 3.37 11.18 5.35
CA VAL A 132 3.85 9.86 5.77
C VAL A 132 3.39 9.57 7.21
N VAL A 133 2.09 9.37 7.39
CA VAL A 133 1.50 9.08 8.70
C VAL A 133 1.75 7.60 9.06
N THR A 134 2.38 7.35 10.21
CA THR A 134 2.83 6.00 10.63
C THR A 134 2.07 5.45 11.85
N THR A 135 1.13 6.21 12.39
CA THR A 135 0.35 5.84 13.56
C THR A 135 -0.55 4.64 13.27
N ALA A 136 -0.45 3.60 14.10
CA ALA A 136 -1.08 2.29 13.88
C ALA A 136 -2.61 2.37 13.67
N THR A 137 -3.29 3.24 14.41
CA THR A 137 -4.75 3.42 14.33
C THR A 137 -5.20 3.91 12.95
N GLU A 138 -4.44 4.81 12.33
CA GLU A 138 -4.72 5.37 10.99
C GLU A 138 -4.19 4.45 9.88
N ALA A 139 -3.02 3.83 10.06
CA ALA A 139 -2.46 2.86 9.11
C ALA A 139 -3.33 1.60 8.95
N LEU A 140 -4.10 1.24 9.97
CA LEU A 140 -5.03 0.11 9.98
C LEU A 140 -6.49 0.51 9.73
N GLY A 141 -6.79 1.82 9.57
CA GLY A 141 -8.16 2.31 9.33
C GLY A 141 -9.14 2.05 10.49
N THR A 142 -8.64 2.03 11.73
CA THR A 142 -9.46 1.80 12.94
C THR A 142 -9.98 3.12 13.54
N LEU A 143 -11.01 3.06 14.40
CA LEU A 143 -11.66 4.22 15.02
C LEU A 143 -10.68 5.04 15.90
N PRO A 144 -10.29 6.27 15.53
CA PRO A 144 -9.43 7.13 16.34
C PRO A 144 -10.28 7.96 17.31
N ILE A 145 -10.67 7.34 18.43
CA ILE A 145 -11.64 7.88 19.41
C ILE A 145 -11.29 9.29 19.88
N ASP A 146 -10.00 9.55 20.13
CA ASP A 146 -9.49 10.84 20.60
C ASP A 146 -9.63 11.94 19.55
N ARG A 147 -9.35 11.62 18.28
CA ARG A 147 -9.56 12.54 17.16
C ARG A 147 -11.03 12.83 16.93
N VAL A 148 -11.87 11.79 16.91
CA VAL A 148 -13.33 11.92 16.74
C VAL A 148 -13.90 12.79 17.85
N ALA A 149 -13.54 12.53 19.11
CA ALA A 149 -13.98 13.36 20.22
C ALA A 149 -13.52 14.82 20.08
N ALA A 150 -12.28 15.06 19.62
CA ALA A 150 -11.80 16.42 19.41
C ALA A 150 -12.53 17.17 18.27
N GLU A 151 -12.77 16.50 17.14
CA GLU A 151 -13.47 17.05 15.97
C GLU A 151 -14.94 17.36 16.28
N GLU A 152 -15.59 16.47 17.04
CA GLU A 152 -17.00 16.60 17.45
C GLU A 152 -17.18 17.43 18.74
N GLY A 153 -16.09 17.90 19.35
CA GLY A 153 -16.11 18.74 20.56
C GLY A 153 -16.54 18.00 21.84
N TRP A 154 -16.31 16.70 21.94
CA TRP A 154 -16.63 15.87 23.10
C TRP A 154 -15.50 15.86 24.13
N GLN A 155 -15.86 15.79 25.41
CA GLN A 155 -14.88 15.58 26.49
C GLN A 155 -14.65 14.08 26.73
N ILE A 156 -13.41 13.67 26.98
CA ILE A 156 -13.07 12.29 27.32
C ILE A 156 -12.79 12.23 28.83
N GLU A 157 -13.44 11.31 29.54
CA GLU A 157 -13.26 11.20 31.01
C GLU A 157 -11.92 10.56 31.38
N ASP A 158 -11.51 9.49 30.68
CA ASP A 158 -10.25 8.79 30.91
C ASP A 158 -9.51 8.45 29.62
N LEU A 159 -8.36 9.10 29.42
CA LEU A 159 -7.48 8.85 28.28
C LEU A 159 -6.77 7.49 28.35
N GLN A 160 -6.66 6.85 29.52
CA GLN A 160 -6.10 5.49 29.62
C GLN A 160 -7.07 4.45 29.06
N ALA A 161 -8.36 4.59 29.34
CA ALA A 161 -9.39 3.75 28.73
C ALA A 161 -9.40 3.85 27.20
N VAL A 162 -9.19 5.06 26.63
CA VAL A 162 -9.05 5.24 25.17
C VAL A 162 -7.90 4.40 24.61
N LYS A 163 -6.76 4.31 25.31
CA LYS A 163 -5.63 3.47 24.88
C LYS A 163 -5.97 1.99 24.92
N ALA A 164 -6.72 1.55 25.93
CA ALA A 164 -7.16 0.16 26.04
C ALA A 164 -8.10 -0.22 24.88
N VAL A 165 -9.06 0.66 24.54
CA VAL A 165 -9.95 0.44 23.38
C VAL A 165 -9.16 0.46 22.07
N ALA A 166 -8.26 1.44 21.88
CA ALA A 166 -7.43 1.52 20.68
C ALA A 166 -6.56 0.26 20.49
N ARG A 167 -6.07 -0.34 21.59
CA ARG A 167 -5.35 -1.61 21.53
C ARG A 167 -6.23 -2.74 21.01
N CYS A 168 -7.45 -2.86 21.53
CA CYS A 168 -8.41 -3.89 21.10
C CYS A 168 -8.77 -3.72 19.60
N LEU A 169 -8.95 -2.48 19.15
CA LEU A 169 -9.20 -2.17 17.74
C LEU A 169 -8.02 -2.57 16.84
N VAL A 170 -6.78 -2.29 17.25
CA VAL A 170 -5.57 -2.69 16.52
C VAL A 170 -5.41 -4.22 16.47
N ASP A 171 -5.77 -4.92 17.55
CA ASP A 171 -5.71 -6.38 17.64
C ASP A 171 -6.90 -7.08 16.91
N GLY A 172 -7.85 -6.32 16.37
CA GLY A 172 -9.03 -6.85 15.68
C GLY A 172 -10.06 -7.48 16.62
N GLU A 173 -10.04 -7.14 17.91
CA GLU A 173 -11.01 -7.64 18.89
C GLU A 173 -12.37 -6.91 18.75
N PRO A 174 -13.50 -7.56 19.10
CA PRO A 174 -14.82 -6.94 19.01
C PRO A 174 -14.97 -5.75 19.97
N VAL A 175 -15.35 -4.59 19.44
CA VAL A 175 -15.57 -3.34 20.18
C VAL A 175 -16.98 -2.83 19.96
N VAL A 176 -17.64 -2.40 21.03
CA VAL A 176 -18.99 -1.81 20.94
C VAL A 176 -18.93 -0.30 21.10
N VAL A 177 -19.55 0.46 20.20
CA VAL A 177 -19.80 1.89 20.38
C VAL A 177 -21.25 2.07 20.79
N VAL A 178 -21.47 2.50 22.03
CA VAL A 178 -22.79 2.88 22.52
C VAL A 178 -22.94 4.38 22.33
N GLN A 179 -23.85 4.82 21.46
CA GLN A 179 -24.11 6.24 21.25
C GLN A 179 -25.56 6.60 21.59
N GLU A 180 -25.74 7.33 22.70
CA GLU A 180 -27.06 7.78 23.17
C GLU A 180 -27.39 9.24 22.81
N CYS A 181 -26.35 10.04 22.53
CA CYS A 181 -26.46 11.44 22.14
C CYS A 181 -25.23 11.91 21.33
N GLY A 182 -25.18 13.21 21.00
CA GLY A 182 -24.10 13.79 20.20
C GLY A 182 -24.30 13.63 18.69
N ALA A 183 -23.38 14.20 17.91
CA ALA A 183 -23.43 14.14 16.45
C ALA A 183 -23.05 12.75 15.92
N THR A 184 -23.61 12.37 14.77
CA THR A 184 -23.31 11.10 14.09
C THR A 184 -22.49 11.29 12.81
N THR A 185 -22.03 12.52 12.54
CA THR A 185 -21.23 12.89 11.37
C THR A 185 -19.92 12.11 11.26
N TRP A 186 -19.27 11.85 12.40
CA TRP A 186 -18.10 10.98 12.48
C TRP A 186 -18.35 9.57 11.92
N GLN A 187 -19.57 9.04 12.00
CA GLN A 187 -19.90 7.69 11.49
C GLN A 187 -19.75 7.61 9.97
N GLN A 188 -20.05 8.70 9.25
CA GLN A 188 -19.93 8.78 7.79
C GLN A 188 -18.48 8.62 7.31
N HIS A 189 -17.52 9.01 8.15
CA HIS A 189 -16.09 8.91 7.86
C HIS A 189 -15.54 7.49 8.08
N LEU A 190 -16.36 6.59 8.63
CA LEU A 190 -16.01 5.21 8.95
C LEU A 190 -16.82 4.19 8.17
N GLU A 191 -17.62 4.62 7.17
CA GLU A 191 -18.36 3.70 6.33
C GLU A 191 -17.49 3.13 5.19
N PRO A 192 -17.41 1.78 5.03
CA PRO A 192 -18.12 0.78 5.80
C PRO A 192 -17.48 0.51 7.18
N LEU A 193 -18.31 0.43 8.23
CA LEU A 193 -17.86 0.10 9.58
C LEU A 193 -17.19 -1.28 9.58
N PRO A 194 -16.01 -1.44 10.21
CA PRO A 194 -15.37 -2.73 10.38
C PRO A 194 -16.32 -3.74 11.05
N ALA A 195 -16.32 -4.99 10.60
CA ALA A 195 -17.20 -6.05 11.15
C ALA A 195 -16.95 -6.35 12.65
N THR A 196 -15.87 -5.85 13.21
CA THR A 196 -15.52 -5.94 14.63
C THR A 196 -16.09 -4.81 15.47
N ILE A 197 -16.75 -3.82 14.86
CA ILE A 197 -17.34 -2.66 15.54
C ILE A 197 -18.86 -2.69 15.39
N ASP A 198 -19.56 -2.78 16.51
CA ASP A 198 -21.02 -2.62 16.56
C ASP A 198 -21.39 -1.26 17.15
N ILE A 199 -22.25 -0.51 16.47
CA ILE A 199 -22.85 0.71 17.01
C ILE A 199 -24.26 0.40 17.50
N ILE A 200 -24.53 0.68 18.78
CA ILE A 200 -25.84 0.46 19.40
C ILE A 200 -26.35 1.71 20.12
N PRO A 201 -27.68 1.92 20.17
CA PRO A 201 -28.25 3.17 20.65
C PRO A 201 -28.33 3.30 22.17
N ARG A 202 -28.13 2.19 22.91
CA ARG A 202 -28.27 2.12 24.37
C ARG A 202 -27.40 1.03 24.97
N TRP A 203 -26.81 1.30 26.13
CA TRP A 203 -25.88 0.37 26.76
C TRP A 203 -26.60 -0.87 27.34
N GLU A 204 -27.90 -0.82 27.63
CA GLU A 204 -28.66 -1.99 28.11
C GLU A 204 -28.77 -3.08 27.02
N ALA A 205 -28.69 -2.68 25.75
CA ALA A 205 -28.60 -3.62 24.62
C ALA A 205 -27.19 -4.22 24.47
N ALA A 206 -26.18 -3.64 25.15
CA ALA A 206 -24.78 -4.04 25.11
C ALA A 206 -24.46 -5.20 26.07
N THR A 207 -25.46 -5.96 26.55
CA THR A 207 -25.26 -7.09 27.48
C THR A 207 -24.07 -7.94 27.01
N PRO A 208 -23.19 -8.46 27.90
CA PRO A 208 -21.83 -8.89 27.54
C PRO A 208 -21.81 -10.10 26.60
N LYS A 209 -22.09 -9.87 25.32
CA LYS A 209 -21.97 -10.81 24.23
C LYS A 209 -20.62 -10.54 23.57
N GLY A 210 -19.55 -11.03 24.19
CA GLY A 210 -18.26 -11.18 23.52
C GLY A 210 -17.45 -9.92 23.19
N TYR A 211 -17.92 -8.70 23.48
CA TYR A 211 -17.11 -7.48 23.32
C TYR A 211 -15.95 -7.42 24.31
N ARG A 212 -14.77 -7.04 23.81
CA ARG A 212 -13.53 -6.92 24.60
C ARG A 212 -13.28 -5.51 25.11
N ALA A 213 -13.82 -4.51 24.40
CA ALA A 213 -13.76 -3.10 24.77
C ALA A 213 -14.99 -2.35 24.29
N GLY A 214 -15.16 -1.10 24.75
CA GLY A 214 -16.28 -0.28 24.34
C GLY A 214 -16.01 1.22 24.35
N VAL A 215 -16.82 1.98 23.62
CA VAL A 215 -16.85 3.44 23.63
C VAL A 215 -18.27 3.86 23.98
N LEU A 216 -18.45 4.56 25.10
CA LEU A 216 -19.74 5.11 25.50
C LEU A 216 -19.78 6.60 25.22
N ILE A 217 -20.66 7.00 24.30
CA ILE A 217 -20.95 8.39 23.94
C ILE A 217 -22.31 8.74 24.57
N SER A 218 -22.30 9.38 25.73
CA SER A 218 -23.52 9.66 26.50
C SER A 218 -23.40 10.89 27.41
N ASP A 219 -24.53 11.56 27.61
CA ASP A 219 -24.71 12.65 28.59
C ASP A 219 -25.14 12.16 29.97
N ARG A 220 -25.33 10.85 30.14
CA ARG A 220 -25.78 10.22 31.38
C ARG A 220 -24.63 9.74 32.24
N GLU A 221 -24.74 9.90 33.55
CA GLU A 221 -23.85 9.21 34.48
C GLU A 221 -24.03 7.70 34.36
N ILE A 222 -22.91 6.99 34.37
CA ILE A 222 -22.89 5.54 34.28
C ILE A 222 -23.09 4.99 35.69
N PRO A 223 -24.01 4.03 35.93
CA PRO A 223 -24.13 3.40 37.23
C PRO A 223 -22.79 2.81 37.69
N ALA A 224 -22.41 3.02 38.95
CA ALA A 224 -21.13 2.56 39.49
C ALA A 224 -20.91 1.05 39.31
N ALA A 225 -21.98 0.25 39.41
CA ALA A 225 -21.95 -1.19 39.16
C ALA A 225 -21.57 -1.54 37.72
N LEU A 226 -22.01 -0.75 36.73
CA LEU A 226 -21.63 -0.94 35.34
C LEU A 226 -20.19 -0.49 35.10
N LEU A 227 -19.79 0.66 35.64
CA LEU A 227 -18.40 1.16 35.58
C LEU A 227 -17.39 0.12 36.09
N GLN A 228 -17.69 -0.58 37.18
CA GLN A 228 -16.84 -1.67 37.71
C GLN A 228 -16.75 -2.88 36.78
N MET A 229 -17.79 -3.16 35.98
CA MET A 229 -17.79 -4.29 35.05
C MET A 229 -17.06 -3.99 33.74
N VAL A 230 -17.00 -2.72 33.33
CA VAL A 230 -16.54 -2.33 31.98
C VAL A 230 -15.17 -1.63 31.97
N ALA A 231 -14.73 -1.07 33.11
CA ALA A 231 -13.39 -0.52 33.27
C ALA A 231 -12.34 -1.63 33.46
N PRO A 232 -11.12 -1.52 32.88
CA PRO A 232 -10.51 -0.36 32.22
C PRO A 232 -10.71 -0.31 30.68
N THR A 233 -11.54 -1.17 30.12
CA THR A 233 -11.65 -1.39 28.67
C THR A 233 -12.70 -0.53 27.97
N TRP A 234 -13.34 0.40 28.67
CA TRP A 234 -14.40 1.24 28.10
C TRP A 234 -14.06 2.73 28.22
N ALA A 235 -13.98 3.41 27.08
CA ALA A 235 -13.77 4.85 27.01
C ALA A 235 -15.11 5.59 27.09
N VAL A 236 -15.17 6.65 27.88
CA VAL A 236 -16.38 7.48 28.04
C VAL A 236 -16.15 8.83 27.39
N CYS A 237 -16.98 9.14 26.39
CA CYS A 237 -17.02 10.40 25.67
C CYS A 237 -18.30 11.17 26.03
N ARG A 238 -18.16 12.47 26.32
CA ARG A 238 -19.21 13.37 26.79
C ARG A 238 -19.50 14.43 25.74
N PRO A 239 -20.54 14.25 24.90
CA PRO A 239 -20.99 15.31 24.02
C PRO A 239 -21.56 16.49 24.81
N ALA A 240 -21.23 17.71 24.37
CA ALA A 240 -21.86 18.94 24.83
C ALA A 240 -23.31 19.00 24.29
N SER A 241 -24.24 18.38 25.00
CA SER A 241 -25.61 18.14 24.53
C SER A 241 -26.69 18.69 25.47
N LEU A 242 -26.33 19.10 26.69
CA LEU A 242 -27.26 19.58 27.71
C LEU A 242 -27.30 21.10 27.77
N ILE A 243 -28.48 21.68 27.65
CA ILE A 243 -28.74 23.08 27.94
C ILE A 243 -29.40 23.17 29.30
N VAL A 244 -28.74 23.88 30.22
CA VAL A 244 -29.23 24.04 31.58
C VAL A 244 -29.85 25.43 31.73
N GLY A 245 -31.18 25.46 31.86
CA GLY A 245 -31.91 26.66 32.18
C GLY A 245 -31.87 26.93 33.69
N VAL A 246 -31.41 28.11 34.08
CA VAL A 246 -31.26 28.48 35.50
C VAL A 246 -32.05 29.75 35.80
N GLY A 247 -32.91 29.70 36.82
CA GLY A 247 -33.55 30.87 37.42
C GLY A 247 -33.21 30.92 38.90
N ALA A 248 -32.96 32.10 39.45
CA ALA A 248 -32.59 32.25 40.87
C ALA A 248 -33.12 33.57 41.45
N GLU A 249 -33.25 33.62 42.78
CA GLU A 249 -33.49 34.88 43.50
C GLU A 249 -32.28 35.84 43.34
N ARG A 250 -32.43 37.11 43.75
CA ARG A 250 -31.31 38.08 43.67
C ARG A 250 -30.24 37.76 44.70
N GLY A 251 -28.97 37.92 44.32
CA GLY A 251 -27.85 37.79 45.25
C GLY A 251 -27.56 36.36 45.72
N VAL A 252 -27.89 35.36 44.89
CA VAL A 252 -27.49 33.98 45.15
C VAL A 252 -25.99 33.84 44.87
N PRO A 253 -25.19 33.28 45.81
CA PRO A 253 -23.76 33.14 45.64
C PRO A 253 -23.41 32.01 44.63
N PRO A 254 -22.23 32.07 43.98
CA PRO A 254 -21.81 31.10 42.98
C PRO A 254 -21.86 29.63 43.42
N GLU A 255 -21.54 29.36 44.70
CA GLU A 255 -21.49 28.02 45.26
C GLU A 255 -22.90 27.40 45.34
N GLU A 256 -23.92 28.21 45.65
CA GLU A 256 -25.32 27.76 45.70
C GLU A 256 -25.86 27.50 44.29
N LEU A 257 -25.49 28.32 43.30
CA LEU A 257 -25.81 28.06 41.88
C LEU A 257 -25.18 26.75 41.40
N ASN A 258 -23.91 26.54 41.74
CA ASN A 258 -23.21 25.31 41.40
C ASN A 258 -23.88 24.08 42.02
N ALA A 259 -24.07 24.08 43.34
CA ALA A 259 -24.64 22.96 44.06
C ALA A 259 -26.03 22.62 43.54
N ALA A 260 -26.87 23.63 43.25
CA ALA A 260 -28.19 23.41 42.69
C ALA A 260 -28.17 22.72 41.32
N VAL A 261 -27.29 23.13 40.41
CA VAL A 261 -27.16 22.52 39.07
C VAL A 261 -26.59 21.10 39.18
N GLU A 262 -25.53 20.93 39.95
CA GLU A 262 -24.88 19.64 40.18
C GLU A 262 -25.83 18.63 40.82
N ASP A 263 -26.58 19.04 41.86
CA ASP A 263 -27.56 18.19 42.53
C ASP A 263 -28.70 17.78 41.60
N VAL A 264 -29.19 18.70 40.76
CA VAL A 264 -30.27 18.40 39.82
C VAL A 264 -29.81 17.45 38.73
N LEU A 265 -28.61 17.66 38.15
CA LEU A 265 -28.07 16.76 37.15
C LEU A 265 -27.77 15.37 37.73
N ARG A 266 -27.09 15.30 38.88
CA ARG A 266 -26.81 14.05 39.59
C ARG A 266 -28.08 13.28 39.93
N ALA A 267 -29.11 13.95 40.45
CA ALA A 267 -30.39 13.31 40.81
C ALA A 267 -31.13 12.69 39.60
N HIS A 268 -30.82 13.14 38.38
CA HIS A 268 -31.40 12.62 37.15
C HIS A 268 -30.39 11.81 36.33
N GLY A 269 -29.23 11.48 36.91
CA GLY A 269 -28.18 10.69 36.26
C GLY A 269 -27.60 11.38 35.02
N LEU A 270 -27.41 12.70 35.05
CA LEU A 270 -26.81 13.49 33.96
C LEU A 270 -25.44 14.02 34.37
N SER A 271 -24.52 14.09 33.41
CA SER A 271 -23.14 14.54 33.66
C SER A 271 -22.96 16.05 33.46
N MET A 272 -22.26 16.69 34.40
CA MET A 272 -21.84 18.09 34.28
C MET A 272 -20.90 18.34 33.09
N HIS A 273 -20.17 17.31 32.63
CA HIS A 273 -19.26 17.38 31.48
C HIS A 273 -20.00 17.51 30.14
N SER A 274 -21.31 17.26 30.11
CA SER A 274 -22.14 17.36 28.91
C SER A 274 -22.91 18.68 28.78
N ILE A 275 -22.66 19.66 29.66
CA ILE A 275 -23.27 20.99 29.58
C ILE A 275 -22.71 21.76 28.37
N ALA A 276 -23.58 22.07 27.42
CA ALA A 276 -23.29 22.88 26.25
C ALA A 276 -23.40 24.38 26.54
N ALA A 277 -24.39 24.78 27.33
CA ALA A 277 -24.59 26.18 27.71
C ALA A 277 -25.49 26.33 28.95
N ILE A 278 -25.37 27.48 29.60
CA ILE A 278 -26.30 27.95 30.64
C ILE A 278 -27.24 28.99 30.02
N ALA A 279 -28.55 28.75 30.10
CA ALA A 279 -29.57 29.67 29.62
C ALA A 279 -30.30 30.34 30.80
N THR A 280 -30.49 31.66 30.74
CA THR A 280 -31.16 32.40 31.83
C THR A 280 -31.73 33.73 31.33
N LEU A 281 -32.38 34.48 32.23
CA LEU A 281 -32.84 35.84 31.97
C LEU A 281 -31.63 36.79 31.83
N ASP A 282 -31.65 37.68 30.85
CA ASP A 282 -30.59 38.66 30.55
C ASP A 282 -30.13 39.47 31.78
N ARG A 283 -31.07 40.01 32.56
CA ARG A 283 -30.78 40.74 33.80
C ARG A 283 -30.12 39.86 34.85
N LYS A 284 -30.41 38.56 34.86
CA LYS A 284 -29.86 37.58 35.80
C LYS A 284 -28.43 37.20 35.41
N ALA A 285 -28.16 37.02 34.12
CA ALA A 285 -26.80 36.81 33.60
C ALA A 285 -25.85 37.99 33.91
N ALA A 286 -26.38 39.18 34.14
CA ALA A 286 -25.61 40.36 34.52
C ALA A 286 -25.30 40.47 36.03
N GLU A 287 -25.88 39.62 36.89
CA GLU A 287 -25.65 39.66 38.34
C GLU A 287 -24.27 39.13 38.71
N ASP A 288 -23.64 39.72 39.73
CA ASP A 288 -22.27 39.37 40.16
C ASP A 288 -22.13 37.90 40.53
N GLY A 289 -23.15 37.30 41.16
CA GLY A 289 -23.18 35.87 41.49
C GLY A 289 -23.13 34.97 40.25
N PHE A 290 -23.87 35.31 39.18
CA PHE A 290 -23.83 34.57 37.93
C PHE A 290 -22.50 34.77 37.20
N ARG A 291 -22.01 36.01 37.12
CA ARG A 291 -20.71 36.31 36.49
C ARG A 291 -19.55 35.60 37.18
N ALA A 292 -19.52 35.61 38.52
CA ALA A 292 -18.48 34.94 39.28
C ALA A 292 -18.58 33.41 39.15
N TRP A 293 -19.79 32.85 39.12
CA TRP A 293 -20.01 31.42 38.89
C TRP A 293 -19.54 30.97 37.50
N LEU A 294 -19.87 31.75 36.48
CA LEU A 294 -19.55 31.45 35.09
C LEU A 294 -18.10 31.76 34.73
N ALA A 295 -17.44 32.71 35.41
CA ALA A 295 -16.02 32.99 35.20
C ALA A 295 -15.10 31.82 35.59
N GLN A 296 -15.57 30.90 36.44
CA GLN A 296 -14.83 29.70 36.82
C GLN A 296 -14.96 28.57 35.78
N ARG A 297 -15.74 28.76 34.69
CA ARG A 297 -16.08 27.71 33.72
C ARG A 297 -16.13 28.22 32.28
N ASP A 298 -15.83 27.33 31.34
CA ASP A 298 -15.89 27.64 29.91
C ASP A 298 -17.30 27.44 29.30
N TRP A 299 -18.37 27.61 30.08
CA TRP A 299 -19.74 27.45 29.57
C TRP A 299 -20.27 28.73 28.94
N PRO A 300 -20.69 28.69 27.66
CA PRO A 300 -21.45 29.77 27.05
C PRO A 300 -22.70 30.12 27.86
N VAL A 301 -23.00 31.41 27.95
CA VAL A 301 -24.21 31.93 28.61
C VAL A 301 -25.13 32.46 27.54
N VAL A 302 -26.38 31.98 27.53
CA VAL A 302 -27.41 32.40 26.59
C VAL A 302 -28.46 33.23 27.35
N PRO A 303 -28.31 34.57 27.36
CA PRO A 303 -29.30 35.45 27.97
C PRO A 303 -30.53 35.61 27.08
N TYR A 304 -31.71 35.59 27.69
CA TYR A 304 -32.98 35.92 27.04
C TYR A 304 -33.70 37.04 27.77
N THR A 305 -34.37 37.90 27.02
CA THR A 305 -35.28 38.90 27.58
C THR A 305 -36.55 38.21 28.10
N ALA A 306 -37.25 38.84 29.05
CA ALA A 306 -38.52 38.32 29.55
C ALA A 306 -39.56 38.11 28.42
N GLN A 307 -39.56 39.00 27.41
CA GLN A 307 -40.46 38.89 26.26
C GLN A 307 -40.17 37.64 25.43
N GLN A 308 -38.90 37.31 25.18
CA GLN A 308 -38.51 36.09 24.46
C GLN A 308 -38.92 34.84 25.24
N LEU A 309 -38.71 34.82 26.55
CA LEU A 309 -39.11 33.71 27.41
C LEU A 309 -40.64 33.52 27.44
N ALA A 310 -41.41 34.61 27.42
CA ALA A 310 -42.87 34.56 27.44
C ALA A 310 -43.51 34.00 26.15
N GLN A 311 -42.76 33.97 25.04
CA GLN A 311 -43.23 33.40 23.77
C GLN A 311 -43.22 31.87 23.75
N VAL A 312 -42.60 31.23 24.75
CA VAL A 312 -42.54 29.77 24.86
C VAL A 312 -43.84 29.25 25.48
N GLY A 313 -44.67 28.61 24.66
CA GLY A 313 -45.91 27.98 25.09
C GLY A 313 -45.70 26.57 25.68
N GLY A 314 -46.73 26.03 26.36
CA GLY A 314 -46.73 24.63 26.80
C GLY A 314 -45.84 24.31 28.00
N LEU A 315 -45.50 25.29 28.83
CA LEU A 315 -44.64 25.08 30.00
C LEU A 315 -45.31 24.15 31.04
N PRO A 316 -44.59 23.16 31.59
CA PRO A 316 -45.14 22.28 32.62
C PRO A 316 -45.47 23.00 33.94
N ASN A 317 -44.71 24.04 34.31
CA ASN A 317 -44.83 24.71 35.61
C ASN A 317 -44.87 26.25 35.49
N PRO A 318 -45.90 26.84 34.87
CA PRO A 318 -46.04 28.29 34.79
C PRO A 318 -46.29 28.89 36.18
N SER A 319 -45.78 30.10 36.42
CA SER A 319 -45.93 30.82 37.68
C SER A 319 -46.50 32.21 37.46
N GLU A 320 -47.73 32.42 37.92
CA GLU A 320 -48.41 33.74 37.85
C GLU A 320 -47.63 34.82 38.61
N VAL A 321 -47.01 34.48 39.73
CA VAL A 321 -46.18 35.39 40.53
C VAL A 321 -44.95 35.86 39.74
N VAL A 322 -44.29 34.97 39.00
CA VAL A 322 -43.15 35.32 38.14
C VAL A 322 -43.61 36.12 36.92
N ALA A 323 -44.78 35.79 36.36
CA ALA A 323 -45.38 36.52 35.26
C ALA A 323 -45.67 37.98 35.63
N GLN A 324 -46.24 38.22 36.83
CA GLN A 324 -46.50 39.57 37.34
C GLN A 324 -45.22 40.34 37.68
N ALA A 325 -44.19 39.67 38.23
CA ALA A 325 -42.97 40.32 38.70
C ALA A 325 -41.94 40.61 37.59
N ILE A 326 -41.85 39.74 36.58
CA ILE A 326 -40.74 39.74 35.60
C ILE A 326 -41.27 39.76 34.15
N GLY A 327 -42.56 39.51 33.93
CA GLY A 327 -43.18 39.54 32.59
C GLY A 327 -43.03 38.23 31.80
N THR A 328 -42.73 37.11 32.48
CA THR A 328 -42.63 35.78 31.86
C THR A 328 -43.18 34.69 32.80
N PRO A 329 -43.90 33.66 32.32
CA PRO A 329 -44.46 32.59 33.15
C PRO A 329 -43.40 31.71 33.84
N GLY A 330 -42.12 31.80 33.46
CA GLY A 330 -41.02 31.07 34.08
C GLY A 330 -39.67 31.50 33.52
N VAL A 331 -38.56 31.12 34.18
CA VAL A 331 -37.21 31.45 33.69
C VAL A 331 -36.46 30.20 33.21
N CYS A 332 -36.22 29.24 34.11
CA CYS A 332 -35.41 28.06 33.79
C CYS A 332 -35.97 27.21 32.64
N GLU A 333 -37.24 26.81 32.68
CA GLU A 333 -37.87 25.98 31.64
C GLU A 333 -37.88 26.64 30.25
N PRO A 334 -38.42 27.86 30.05
CA PRO A 334 -38.43 28.48 28.72
C PRO A 334 -37.03 28.83 28.22
N ALA A 335 -36.10 29.19 29.11
CA ALA A 335 -34.71 29.46 28.73
C ALA A 335 -34.02 28.17 28.22
N ALA A 336 -34.22 27.04 28.91
CA ALA A 336 -33.68 25.75 28.48
C ALA A 336 -34.21 25.34 27.10
N LEU A 337 -35.53 25.43 26.88
CA LEU A 337 -36.17 25.04 25.63
C LEU A 337 -35.72 25.91 24.44
N LEU A 338 -35.68 27.24 24.63
CA LEU A 338 -35.24 28.18 23.58
C LEU A 338 -33.78 27.96 23.18
N ALA A 339 -32.89 27.82 24.15
CA ALA A 339 -31.46 27.61 23.86
C ALA A 339 -31.21 26.21 23.28
N ALA A 340 -31.96 25.20 23.69
CA ALA A 340 -31.86 23.85 23.12
C ALA A 340 -32.46 23.74 21.71
N ARG A 341 -33.30 24.69 21.29
CA ARG A 341 -34.12 24.59 20.06
C ARG A 341 -34.89 23.27 20.03
N ASN A 342 -35.53 22.97 21.14
CA ASN A 342 -36.27 21.73 21.36
C ASN A 342 -37.57 22.06 22.09
N ASP A 343 -38.60 21.24 21.93
CA ASP A 343 -39.91 21.40 22.58
C ASP A 343 -40.03 20.58 23.87
N THR A 344 -39.07 19.69 24.13
CA THR A 344 -39.13 18.72 25.22
C THR A 344 -38.06 18.98 26.28
N LEU A 345 -38.47 19.03 27.55
CA LEU A 345 -37.56 19.07 28.70
C LEU A 345 -37.13 17.65 29.09
N LEU A 346 -35.83 17.46 29.30
CA LEU A 346 -35.30 16.25 29.95
C LEU A 346 -35.59 16.27 31.46
N VAL A 347 -35.43 17.44 32.07
CA VAL A 347 -35.69 17.66 33.50
C VAL A 347 -36.60 18.89 33.62
N PRO A 348 -37.85 18.72 34.06
CA PRO A 348 -38.74 19.84 34.35
C PRO A 348 -38.24 20.61 35.57
N LYS A 349 -38.78 21.81 35.80
CA LYS A 349 -38.35 22.72 36.89
C LYS A 349 -38.14 22.00 38.23
N GLN A 350 -36.89 21.99 38.69
CA GLN A 350 -36.50 21.55 40.02
C GLN A 350 -36.10 22.75 40.86
N LYS A 351 -36.69 22.89 42.06
CA LYS A 351 -36.29 23.91 43.03
C LYS A 351 -35.24 23.34 44.00
N ARG A 352 -34.14 24.05 44.20
CA ARG A 352 -33.09 23.78 45.20
C ARG A 352 -32.74 25.09 45.87
N GLY A 353 -33.20 25.26 47.12
CA GLY A 353 -33.07 26.53 47.84
C GLY A 353 -33.67 27.70 47.05
N ARG A 354 -32.84 28.69 46.74
CA ARG A 354 -33.21 29.90 45.99
C ARG A 354 -32.99 29.78 44.47
N VAL A 355 -32.66 28.58 43.99
CA VAL A 355 -32.34 28.28 42.59
C VAL A 355 -33.37 27.32 42.01
N THR A 356 -33.69 27.52 40.74
CA THR A 356 -34.54 26.66 39.93
C THR A 356 -33.79 26.26 38.67
N VAL A 357 -33.79 24.97 38.39
CA VAL A 357 -33.04 24.38 37.27
C VAL A 357 -34.00 23.57 36.40
N ALA A 358 -33.86 23.70 35.09
CA ALA A 358 -34.51 22.85 34.10
C ALA A 358 -33.46 22.46 33.06
N VAL A 359 -33.61 21.30 32.43
CA VAL A 359 -32.62 20.77 31.47
C VAL A 359 -33.32 20.33 30.21
N ALA A 360 -32.80 20.73 29.06
CA ALA A 360 -33.23 20.27 27.75
C ALA A 360 -32.02 19.73 26.96
N ARG A 361 -32.25 18.76 26.07
CA ARG A 361 -31.22 18.29 25.16
C ARG A 361 -31.22 19.15 23.90
N GLN A 362 -30.07 19.68 23.52
CA GLN A 362 -29.93 20.45 22.29
C GLN A 362 -30.18 19.56 21.08
N SER A 363 -30.99 20.04 20.13
CA SER A 363 -31.13 19.41 18.81
C SER A 363 -29.80 19.54 18.05
N ALA A 364 -29.30 18.45 17.43
CA ALA A 364 -28.01 18.45 16.74
C ALA A 364 -27.84 19.69 15.84
N PRO A 365 -26.71 20.42 15.91
CA PRO A 365 -26.52 21.61 15.10
C PRO A 365 -26.48 21.21 13.61
N PRO A 366 -27.11 21.98 12.70
CA PRO A 366 -26.81 21.82 11.27
C PRO A 366 -25.33 22.10 11.02
N PRO A 367 -24.70 21.48 10.00
CA PRO A 367 -23.29 21.66 9.70
C PRO A 367 -22.96 23.15 9.58
N SER A 368 -21.98 23.59 10.36
CA SER A 368 -21.62 25.00 10.52
C SER A 368 -21.15 25.61 9.20
N GLN A 369 -21.85 26.63 8.72
CA GLN A 369 -21.24 27.62 7.82
C GLN A 369 -20.14 28.37 8.58
N PRO A 370 -19.00 28.69 7.94
CA PRO A 370 -17.95 29.47 8.57
C PRO A 370 -18.44 30.88 8.94
N SER A 371 -18.03 31.32 10.13
CA SER A 371 -18.37 32.60 10.73
C SER A 371 -17.98 33.79 9.84
N PRO A 372 -18.84 34.82 9.68
CA PRO A 372 -18.50 36.01 8.93
C PRO A 372 -17.59 36.93 9.77
N THR A 373 -16.35 37.12 9.29
CA THR A 373 -15.54 38.27 9.67
C THR A 373 -16.19 39.54 9.10
N ARG A 374 -16.44 40.51 9.99
CA ARG A 374 -16.85 41.88 9.64
C ARG A 374 -15.71 42.60 8.91
N GLY A 375 -16.05 43.23 7.80
CA GLY A 375 -15.26 44.25 7.11
C GLY A 375 -16.12 44.85 5.99
N GLU A 376 -16.57 46.07 6.19
CA GLU A 376 -17.41 46.87 5.29
C GLU A 376 -16.70 47.23 3.97
N GLY A 377 -17.49 47.49 2.91
CA GLY A 377 -17.03 48.26 1.76
C GLY A 377 -17.72 47.94 0.44
N ASP A 378 -18.77 48.72 0.13
CA ASP A 378 -19.36 49.02 -1.19
C ASP A 378 -18.74 48.42 -2.46
N LEU A 379 -19.60 47.91 -3.36
CA LEU A 379 -19.93 48.62 -4.61
C LEU A 379 -20.98 47.84 -5.44
N LEU A 380 -21.88 48.64 -6.02
CA LEU A 380 -23.03 48.28 -6.85
C LEU A 380 -22.66 47.75 -8.25
N SER A 381 -23.62 46.99 -8.80
CA SER A 381 -23.95 46.82 -10.22
C SER A 381 -23.12 45.84 -11.07
N SER A 382 -23.77 44.79 -11.57
CA SER A 382 -24.37 44.79 -12.91
C SER A 382 -24.95 43.43 -13.27
N THR A 383 -26.18 43.46 -13.77
CA THR A 383 -26.88 42.36 -14.44
C THR A 383 -26.20 42.01 -15.77
N SER A 384 -25.94 40.73 -16.03
CA SER A 384 -26.04 40.21 -17.41
C SER A 384 -26.30 38.70 -17.42
N SER A 385 -27.31 38.36 -18.22
CA SER A 385 -27.70 37.03 -18.68
C SER A 385 -26.62 36.39 -19.56
N SER A 386 -26.29 35.11 -19.35
CA SER A 386 -25.89 34.22 -20.44
C SER A 386 -26.03 32.74 -20.07
N GLN A 387 -26.38 31.96 -21.09
CA GLN A 387 -26.78 30.56 -21.15
C GLN A 387 -25.72 29.55 -20.64
N PRO A 388 -26.12 28.29 -20.36
CA PRO A 388 -25.21 27.26 -19.85
C PRO A 388 -24.16 26.89 -20.89
N SER A 389 -22.90 27.22 -20.61
CA SER A 389 -21.76 26.72 -21.37
C SER A 389 -21.37 25.34 -20.87
N MET A 390 -21.18 24.43 -21.83
CA MET A 390 -20.59 23.10 -21.68
C MET A 390 -19.35 23.17 -20.79
N GLY A 391 -19.37 22.41 -19.70
CA GLY A 391 -18.32 22.37 -18.70
C GLY A 391 -16.96 22.08 -19.31
N GLN A 392 -16.10 23.11 -19.34
CA GLN A 392 -14.67 22.92 -19.43
C GLN A 392 -14.24 22.19 -18.15
N GLY A 393 -13.71 20.98 -18.35
CA GLY A 393 -13.19 20.14 -17.28
C GLY A 393 -12.17 20.91 -16.44
N ARG A 394 -12.27 20.72 -15.12
CA ARG A 394 -11.23 21.09 -14.16
C ARG A 394 -9.87 20.65 -14.72
N GLY A 395 -8.95 21.60 -14.87
CA GLY A 395 -7.59 21.26 -15.25
C GLY A 395 -6.92 20.39 -14.18
N GLY A 396 -6.44 19.20 -14.59
CA GLY A 396 -5.14 18.72 -14.13
C GLY A 396 -5.04 17.37 -13.41
N GLU A 397 -6.10 16.61 -13.15
CA GLU A 397 -5.92 15.27 -12.58
C GLU A 397 -5.45 14.29 -13.66
N ARG A 398 -4.15 13.96 -13.62
CA ARG A 398 -3.51 12.98 -14.50
C ARG A 398 -3.97 11.58 -14.08
N GLY A 399 -4.81 10.95 -14.89
CA GLY A 399 -5.22 9.57 -14.62
C GLY A 399 -4.06 8.59 -14.75
N ARG A 400 -4.22 7.41 -14.14
CA ARG A 400 -3.18 6.40 -14.00
C ARG A 400 -3.69 5.02 -14.38
N LEU A 401 -2.90 4.28 -15.15
CA LEU A 401 -3.08 2.86 -15.41
C LEU A 401 -1.89 2.05 -14.87
N SER A 402 -2.13 1.27 -13.82
CA SER A 402 -1.17 0.29 -13.29
C SER A 402 -1.49 -1.10 -13.84
N ILE A 403 -0.57 -1.71 -14.58
CA ILE A 403 -0.70 -3.09 -15.08
C ILE A 403 -0.03 -4.02 -14.06
N VAL A 404 -0.83 -4.75 -13.28
CA VAL A 404 -0.37 -5.40 -12.05
C VAL A 404 -0.22 -6.91 -12.22
N GLY A 405 1.01 -7.42 -12.10
CA GLY A 405 1.30 -8.85 -11.94
C GLY A 405 1.07 -9.29 -10.49
N ILE A 406 0.07 -10.14 -10.24
CA ILE A 406 -0.31 -10.57 -8.87
C ILE A 406 0.43 -11.83 -8.40
N GLY A 407 1.43 -12.29 -9.13
CA GLY A 407 2.16 -13.50 -8.80
C GLY A 407 1.34 -14.77 -9.05
N PRO A 408 1.70 -15.92 -8.44
CA PRO A 408 1.00 -17.18 -8.65
C PRO A 408 -0.41 -17.19 -8.10
N GLY A 409 -0.92 -16.15 -7.44
CA GLY A 409 -2.28 -16.08 -6.92
C GLY A 409 -2.43 -16.47 -5.45
N ALA A 410 -1.36 -16.89 -4.79
CA ALA A 410 -1.29 -16.92 -3.33
C ALA A 410 -1.14 -15.49 -2.82
N LEU A 411 -1.98 -15.08 -1.86
CA LEU A 411 -2.00 -13.69 -1.40
C LEU A 411 -0.68 -13.24 -0.77
N ASP A 412 0.04 -14.17 -0.15
CA ASP A 412 1.35 -13.91 0.46
C ASP A 412 2.49 -13.86 -0.57
N LEU A 413 2.26 -14.22 -1.84
CA LEU A 413 3.24 -14.07 -2.92
C LEU A 413 3.01 -12.83 -3.80
N LEU A 414 2.06 -11.97 -3.44
CA LEU A 414 2.00 -10.61 -3.99
C LEU A 414 3.24 -9.82 -3.57
N THR A 415 3.71 -8.91 -4.42
CA THR A 415 4.69 -7.90 -4.01
C THR A 415 4.02 -6.78 -3.23
N ILE A 416 4.78 -6.05 -2.40
CA ILE A 416 4.28 -4.86 -1.71
C ILE A 416 3.74 -3.85 -2.73
N ARG A 417 4.50 -3.61 -3.81
CA ARG A 417 4.10 -2.69 -4.89
C ARG A 417 2.79 -3.11 -5.57
N ALA A 418 2.60 -4.40 -5.83
CA ALA A 418 1.34 -4.89 -6.40
C ALA A 418 0.17 -4.65 -5.44
N LEU A 419 0.38 -4.91 -4.15
CA LEU A 419 -0.63 -4.65 -3.13
C LEU A 419 -0.97 -3.16 -3.04
N ASP A 420 0.02 -2.28 -3.05
CA ASP A 420 -0.19 -0.83 -2.92
C ASP A 420 -0.90 -0.25 -4.15
N ALA A 421 -0.57 -0.72 -5.36
CA ALA A 421 -1.30 -0.34 -6.56
C ALA A 421 -2.76 -0.81 -6.54
N ILE A 422 -3.02 -2.03 -6.04
CA ILE A 422 -4.40 -2.53 -5.84
C ILE A 422 -5.14 -1.65 -4.82
N LYS A 423 -4.50 -1.30 -3.71
CA LYS A 423 -5.09 -0.44 -2.67
C LYS A 423 -5.39 0.97 -3.19
N ARG A 424 -4.50 1.55 -3.97
CA ARG A 424 -4.63 2.89 -4.54
C ARG A 424 -5.69 2.97 -5.64
N ALA A 425 -5.84 1.90 -6.43
CA ALA A 425 -6.79 1.88 -7.54
C ALA A 425 -8.24 2.06 -7.08
N GLU A 426 -8.97 2.92 -7.78
CA GLU A 426 -10.41 3.08 -7.65
C GLU A 426 -11.17 2.03 -8.46
N VAL A 427 -10.63 1.70 -9.65
CA VAL A 427 -11.19 0.73 -10.57
C VAL A 427 -10.22 -0.44 -10.73
N ILE A 428 -10.72 -1.65 -10.55
CA ILE A 428 -9.95 -2.89 -10.74
C ILE A 428 -10.55 -3.66 -11.89
N ILE A 429 -9.74 -3.93 -12.90
CA ILE A 429 -10.15 -4.60 -14.13
C ILE A 429 -9.33 -5.88 -14.29
N GLY A 430 -9.99 -6.98 -14.62
CA GLY A 430 -9.27 -8.24 -14.78
C GLY A 430 -10.13 -9.37 -15.30
N TYR A 431 -9.48 -10.52 -15.48
CA TYR A 431 -10.19 -11.77 -15.70
C TYR A 431 -10.81 -12.25 -14.38
N GLU A 432 -12.08 -12.67 -14.39
CA GLU A 432 -12.84 -13.00 -13.17
C GLU A 432 -12.12 -13.97 -12.21
N ARG A 433 -11.49 -15.04 -12.73
CA ARG A 433 -10.73 -15.96 -11.88
C ARG A 433 -9.56 -15.29 -11.17
N TYR A 434 -8.92 -14.29 -11.79
CA TYR A 434 -7.80 -13.57 -11.17
C TYR A 434 -8.29 -12.57 -10.12
N LEU A 435 -9.44 -11.94 -10.36
CA LEU A 435 -10.06 -11.03 -9.40
C LEU A 435 -10.52 -11.78 -8.14
N HIS A 436 -11.05 -13.00 -8.30
CA HIS A 436 -11.44 -13.85 -7.16
C HIS A 436 -10.24 -14.17 -6.25
N LEU A 437 -9.04 -14.39 -6.82
CA LEU A 437 -7.82 -14.67 -6.04
C LEU A 437 -7.42 -13.51 -5.11
N LEU A 438 -7.85 -12.29 -5.41
CA LEU A 438 -7.55 -11.12 -4.58
C LEU A 438 -8.46 -11.02 -3.35
N GLY A 439 -9.59 -11.74 -3.34
CA GLY A 439 -10.52 -11.77 -2.19
C GLY A 439 -10.91 -10.38 -1.70
N ASP A 440 -10.89 -10.19 -0.38
CA ASP A 440 -11.32 -8.94 0.26
C ASP A 440 -10.39 -7.74 -0.01
N ARG A 441 -9.20 -7.96 -0.59
CA ARG A 441 -8.25 -6.88 -0.94
C ARG A 441 -8.81 -5.90 -1.96
N ILE A 442 -9.84 -6.32 -2.71
CA ILE A 442 -10.51 -5.49 -3.72
C ILE A 442 -11.92 -5.04 -3.29
N ALA A 443 -12.32 -5.31 -2.04
CA ALA A 443 -13.62 -4.90 -1.52
C ALA A 443 -13.79 -3.37 -1.53
N GLY A 444 -15.01 -2.91 -1.81
CA GLY A 444 -15.34 -1.46 -1.88
C GLY A 444 -14.85 -0.73 -3.13
N LYS A 445 -14.22 -1.42 -4.08
CA LYS A 445 -13.72 -0.84 -5.34
C LYS A 445 -14.67 -1.09 -6.51
N ASP A 446 -14.53 -0.32 -7.60
CA ASP A 446 -15.26 -0.59 -8.84
C ASP A 446 -14.59 -1.77 -9.58
N ILE A 447 -15.17 -2.97 -9.46
CA ILE A 447 -14.61 -4.20 -10.01
C ILE A 447 -15.23 -4.49 -11.39
N ARG A 448 -14.40 -4.53 -12.44
CA ARG A 448 -14.78 -4.88 -13.81
C ARG A 448 -14.17 -6.22 -14.23
N GLY A 449 -14.92 -7.29 -13.95
CA GLY A 449 -14.62 -8.63 -14.42
C GLY A 449 -14.97 -8.84 -15.90
N SER A 450 -14.28 -9.77 -16.53
CA SER A 450 -14.67 -10.29 -17.84
C SER A 450 -14.29 -11.76 -17.96
N ALA A 451 -14.92 -12.46 -18.91
CA ALA A 451 -14.56 -13.82 -19.27
C ALA A 451 -13.20 -13.91 -20.01
N ILE A 452 -12.67 -15.13 -20.11
CA ILE A 452 -11.47 -15.43 -20.90
C ILE A 452 -11.72 -15.10 -22.38
N GLY A 453 -10.70 -14.59 -23.10
CA GLY A 453 -10.83 -14.22 -24.53
C GLY A 453 -11.33 -12.80 -24.80
N ARG A 454 -11.47 -11.97 -23.75
CA ARG A 454 -11.90 -10.56 -23.81
C ARG A 454 -10.74 -9.59 -23.46
N GLU A 455 -9.51 -10.00 -23.71
CA GLU A 455 -8.29 -9.25 -23.35
C GLU A 455 -8.32 -7.82 -23.89
N ILE A 456 -8.66 -7.61 -25.17
CA ILE A 456 -8.74 -6.26 -25.78
C ILE A 456 -9.74 -5.39 -25.04
N ASP A 457 -10.91 -5.94 -24.75
CA ASP A 457 -12.03 -5.18 -24.21
C ASP A 457 -11.66 -4.72 -22.79
N ARG A 458 -10.97 -5.58 -22.02
CA ARG A 458 -10.34 -5.20 -20.74
C ARG A 458 -9.34 -4.07 -20.89
N ALA A 459 -8.40 -4.21 -21.83
CA ALA A 459 -7.33 -3.22 -22.02
C ALA A 459 -7.89 -1.86 -22.47
N ARG A 460 -8.86 -1.85 -23.39
CA ARG A 460 -9.55 -0.63 -23.85
C ARG A 460 -10.34 0.03 -22.75
N LEU A 461 -11.08 -0.75 -21.95
CA LEU A 461 -11.82 -0.23 -20.81
C LEU A 461 -10.87 0.40 -19.78
N ALA A 462 -9.72 -0.24 -19.52
CA ALA A 462 -8.71 0.28 -18.61
C ALA A 462 -8.12 1.61 -19.09
N LEU A 463 -7.79 1.69 -20.38
CA LEU A 463 -7.27 2.91 -21.00
C LEU A 463 -8.30 4.04 -21.00
N ASP A 464 -9.55 3.77 -21.39
CA ASP A 464 -10.63 4.78 -21.42
C ASP A 464 -10.88 5.37 -20.02
N LEU A 465 -10.96 4.52 -19.00
CA LEU A 465 -11.17 5.00 -17.63
C LEU A 465 -9.97 5.78 -17.10
N ALA A 466 -8.74 5.32 -17.37
CA ALA A 466 -7.54 6.03 -16.96
C ALA A 466 -7.40 7.39 -17.71
N GLN A 467 -7.75 7.46 -18.99
CA GLN A 467 -7.77 8.72 -19.76
C GLN A 467 -8.79 9.73 -19.22
N ARG A 468 -9.85 9.27 -18.57
CA ARG A 468 -10.83 10.12 -17.88
C ARG A 468 -10.36 10.58 -16.49
N GLY A 469 -9.10 10.35 -16.13
CA GLY A 469 -8.51 10.80 -14.87
C GLY A 469 -8.54 9.78 -13.73
N ARG A 470 -9.07 8.56 -13.95
CA ARG A 470 -9.23 7.56 -12.89
C ARG A 470 -7.91 6.85 -12.56
N GLU A 471 -7.77 6.40 -11.31
CA GLU A 471 -6.74 5.45 -10.87
C GLU A 471 -7.20 4.00 -11.14
N VAL A 472 -6.60 3.35 -12.15
CA VAL A 472 -7.03 2.03 -12.64
C VAL A 472 -5.93 0.98 -12.44
N ALA A 473 -6.29 -0.18 -11.87
CA ALA A 473 -5.44 -1.37 -11.85
C ALA A 473 -5.95 -2.46 -12.82
N LEU A 474 -5.11 -2.84 -13.79
CA LEU A 474 -5.37 -3.94 -14.72
C LEU A 474 -4.60 -5.20 -14.29
N ILE A 475 -5.34 -6.21 -13.83
CA ILE A 475 -4.78 -7.40 -13.17
C ILE A 475 -4.34 -8.47 -14.17
N SER A 476 -3.10 -8.95 -14.02
CA SER A 476 -2.52 -10.12 -14.71
C SER A 476 -2.05 -11.16 -13.70
N SER A 477 -2.37 -12.44 -13.93
CA SER A 477 -1.79 -13.54 -13.13
C SER A 477 -0.30 -13.71 -13.45
N GLY A 478 0.50 -14.05 -12.45
CA GLY A 478 1.95 -14.17 -12.57
C GLY A 478 2.59 -12.80 -12.77
N ASP A 479 3.27 -12.63 -13.90
CA ASP A 479 3.91 -11.39 -14.30
C ASP A 479 3.12 -10.70 -15.41
N ALA A 480 3.00 -9.37 -15.35
CA ALA A 480 2.26 -8.60 -16.35
C ALA A 480 2.91 -8.62 -17.75
N GLY A 481 4.22 -8.87 -17.84
CA GLY A 481 5.03 -8.88 -19.06
C GLY A 481 5.43 -10.28 -19.56
N ILE A 482 4.87 -11.36 -18.99
CA ILE A 482 5.07 -12.73 -19.49
C ILE A 482 3.71 -13.33 -19.83
N TYR A 483 3.34 -13.32 -21.11
CA TYR A 483 2.02 -13.78 -21.59
C TYR A 483 0.84 -13.09 -20.86
N GLY A 484 1.05 -11.86 -20.38
CA GLY A 484 0.13 -11.07 -19.58
C GLY A 484 -0.56 -9.94 -20.36
N MET A 485 -1.08 -8.93 -19.66
CA MET A 485 -1.76 -7.79 -20.28
C MET A 485 -0.82 -6.66 -20.75
N GLY A 486 0.45 -6.68 -20.34
CA GLY A 486 1.42 -5.60 -20.59
C GLY A 486 1.58 -5.28 -22.07
N GLY A 487 1.93 -6.28 -22.89
CA GLY A 487 2.17 -6.06 -24.33
C GLY A 487 0.95 -5.50 -25.05
N LEU A 488 -0.24 -6.05 -24.80
CA LEU A 488 -1.49 -5.57 -25.39
C LEU A 488 -1.78 -4.10 -25.05
N VAL A 489 -1.56 -3.68 -23.79
CA VAL A 489 -1.80 -2.29 -23.41
C VAL A 489 -0.86 -1.34 -24.15
N PHE A 490 0.44 -1.68 -24.22
CA PHE A 490 1.40 -0.84 -24.94
C PHE A 490 1.19 -0.83 -26.46
N GLU A 491 0.70 -1.93 -27.05
CA GLU A 491 0.23 -1.94 -28.45
C GLU A 491 -0.88 -0.91 -28.67
N LEU A 492 -1.91 -0.91 -27.81
CA LEU A 492 -3.03 0.04 -27.91
C LEU A 492 -2.60 1.49 -27.65
N LEU A 493 -1.68 1.72 -26.72
CA LEU A 493 -1.11 3.03 -26.45
C LEU A 493 -0.31 3.55 -27.65
N ALA A 494 0.48 2.69 -28.29
CA ALA A 494 1.23 3.04 -29.51
C ALA A 494 0.30 3.39 -30.68
N GLU A 495 -0.81 2.67 -30.85
CA GLU A 495 -1.86 3.00 -31.83
C GLU A 495 -2.47 4.40 -31.59
N GLN A 496 -2.54 4.83 -30.32
CA GLN A 496 -3.03 6.15 -29.92
C GLN A 496 -1.96 7.25 -29.93
N GLY A 497 -0.72 6.91 -30.30
CA GLY A 497 0.40 7.86 -30.32
C GLY A 497 0.92 8.25 -28.93
N TRP A 498 0.61 7.46 -27.90
CA TRP A 498 1.02 7.77 -26.52
C TRP A 498 2.54 7.69 -26.34
N SER A 499 3.07 8.60 -25.53
CA SER A 499 4.46 8.66 -25.11
C SER A 499 4.59 8.80 -23.59
N PRO A 500 5.70 8.35 -22.97
CA PRO A 500 5.91 8.43 -21.51
C PRO A 500 5.85 9.85 -20.88
N GLY A 501 5.82 10.91 -21.69
CA GLY A 501 5.64 12.29 -21.24
C GLY A 501 4.19 12.79 -21.25
N ASP A 502 3.25 11.99 -21.74
CA ASP A 502 1.84 12.36 -21.84
C ASP A 502 1.15 12.44 -20.46
N PRO A 503 0.00 13.12 -20.36
CA PRO A 503 -0.71 13.26 -19.09
C PRO A 503 -1.13 11.93 -18.45
N LEU A 504 -1.48 10.93 -19.26
CA LEU A 504 -1.81 9.59 -18.77
C LEU A 504 -0.56 8.88 -18.27
N GLN A 505 -0.52 8.59 -16.97
CA GLN A 505 0.57 7.82 -16.37
C GLN A 505 0.29 6.32 -16.55
N VAL A 506 1.25 5.58 -17.11
CA VAL A 506 1.14 4.14 -17.28
C VAL A 506 2.34 3.47 -16.63
N GLU A 507 2.10 2.48 -15.78
CA GLU A 507 3.16 1.72 -15.12
C GLU A 507 2.89 0.21 -15.20
N VAL A 508 3.97 -0.56 -15.26
CA VAL A 508 3.92 -2.03 -15.14
C VAL A 508 4.49 -2.41 -13.78
N ILE A 509 3.76 -3.24 -13.04
CA ILE A 509 4.19 -3.77 -11.77
C ILE A 509 4.48 -5.26 -11.95
N PRO A 510 5.76 -5.69 -11.86
CA PRO A 510 6.13 -7.08 -12.06
C PRO A 510 5.67 -7.94 -10.87
N GLY A 511 5.45 -9.23 -11.15
CA GLY A 511 4.99 -10.21 -10.18
C GLY A 511 5.72 -11.54 -10.33
N VAL A 512 5.65 -12.44 -9.36
CA VAL A 512 6.33 -13.75 -9.46
C VAL A 512 5.69 -14.60 -10.57
N SER A 513 6.45 -14.96 -11.60
CA SER A 513 5.91 -15.72 -12.72
C SER A 513 5.69 -17.21 -12.38
N ALA A 514 4.92 -17.91 -13.20
CA ALA A 514 4.58 -19.32 -12.98
C ALA A 514 5.84 -20.22 -12.98
N ALA A 515 6.85 -19.90 -13.79
CA ALA A 515 8.11 -20.63 -13.85
C ALA A 515 8.84 -20.63 -12.50
N GLN A 516 9.07 -19.46 -11.91
CA GLN A 516 9.70 -19.35 -10.58
C GLN A 516 8.82 -19.96 -9.49
N SER A 517 7.50 -19.76 -9.57
CA SER A 517 6.53 -20.32 -8.61
C SER A 517 6.53 -21.84 -8.60
N ALA A 518 6.64 -22.48 -9.78
CA ALA A 518 6.78 -23.93 -9.89
C ALA A 518 8.17 -24.39 -9.46
N ALA A 519 9.23 -23.68 -9.87
CA ALA A 519 10.60 -24.02 -9.50
C ALA A 519 10.81 -24.03 -7.97
N SER A 520 10.18 -23.09 -7.24
CA SER A 520 10.27 -23.04 -5.78
C SER A 520 9.64 -24.25 -5.07
N LEU A 521 8.76 -24.98 -5.75
CA LEU A 521 8.14 -26.21 -5.27
C LEU A 521 8.91 -27.47 -5.70
N LEU A 522 9.86 -27.32 -6.63
CA LEU A 522 10.61 -28.40 -7.25
C LEU A 522 12.07 -28.46 -6.79
N GLY A 523 12.60 -27.41 -6.18
CA GLY A 523 14.01 -27.30 -5.78
C GLY A 523 14.75 -26.25 -6.60
N ALA A 524 15.70 -26.67 -7.45
CA ALA A 524 16.49 -25.75 -8.27
C ALA A 524 16.56 -26.16 -9.76
N PRO A 525 15.41 -26.37 -10.43
CA PRO A 525 15.41 -26.80 -11.82
C PRO A 525 15.82 -25.70 -12.82
N LEU A 526 15.74 -24.42 -12.43
CA LEU A 526 16.04 -23.26 -13.29
C LEU A 526 17.41 -22.64 -13.02
N ALA A 527 18.31 -23.34 -12.31
CA ALA A 527 19.58 -22.78 -11.87
C ALA A 527 20.65 -22.65 -12.97
N ASN A 528 20.39 -23.21 -14.16
CA ASN A 528 21.16 -22.98 -15.39
C ASN A 528 20.27 -22.34 -16.47
N ASP A 529 20.82 -22.13 -17.66
CA ASP A 529 20.13 -21.57 -18.81
C ASP A 529 18.78 -22.26 -19.08
N PHE A 530 17.74 -21.44 -19.22
CA PHE A 530 16.39 -21.93 -19.44
C PHE A 530 15.59 -21.01 -20.36
N ALA A 531 14.54 -21.57 -20.94
CA ALA A 531 13.62 -20.86 -21.79
C ALA A 531 12.17 -21.03 -21.34
N VAL A 532 11.38 -20.00 -21.57
CA VAL A 532 9.91 -20.04 -21.45
C VAL A 532 9.30 -20.12 -22.84
N LEU A 533 8.34 -21.02 -23.03
CA LEU A 533 7.61 -21.19 -24.29
C LEU A 533 6.12 -21.44 -24.01
N SER A 534 5.25 -20.70 -24.68
CA SER A 534 3.81 -20.95 -24.67
C SER A 534 3.42 -21.93 -25.78
N LEU A 535 2.64 -22.96 -25.45
CA LEU A 535 2.01 -23.85 -26.43
C LEU A 535 0.64 -23.32 -26.92
N SER A 536 0.35 -22.04 -26.69
CA SER A 536 -0.86 -21.41 -27.22
C SER A 536 -0.72 -21.10 -28.71
N ASP A 537 -1.40 -21.90 -29.54
CA ASP A 537 -1.50 -21.73 -30.99
C ASP A 537 -2.58 -20.73 -31.43
N LEU A 538 -3.20 -20.04 -30.46
CA LEU A 538 -4.24 -19.05 -30.73
C LEU A 538 -3.73 -17.91 -31.62
N LEU A 539 -2.47 -17.49 -31.42
CA LEU A 539 -1.84 -16.36 -32.12
C LEU A 539 -0.52 -16.69 -32.78
N THR A 540 0.06 -17.81 -32.37
CA THR A 540 1.33 -18.27 -32.90
C THR A 540 1.02 -19.48 -33.75
N PRO A 541 1.29 -19.44 -35.07
CA PRO A 541 1.11 -20.61 -35.92
C PRO A 541 1.83 -21.82 -35.31
N ARG A 542 1.16 -22.97 -35.30
CA ARG A 542 1.68 -24.22 -34.77
C ARG A 542 3.10 -24.54 -35.27
N THR A 543 3.36 -24.33 -36.55
CA THR A 543 4.68 -24.51 -37.18
C THR A 543 5.78 -23.66 -36.55
N VAL A 544 5.46 -22.44 -36.08
CA VAL A 544 6.39 -21.56 -35.38
C VAL A 544 6.67 -22.05 -33.96
N ILE A 545 5.65 -22.54 -33.25
CA ILE A 545 5.79 -23.14 -31.92
C ILE A 545 6.70 -24.37 -31.99
N GLU A 546 6.43 -25.27 -32.94
CA GLU A 546 7.20 -26.49 -33.15
C GLU A 546 8.66 -26.20 -33.49
N ARG A 547 8.90 -25.28 -34.43
CA ARG A 547 10.27 -24.86 -34.79
C ARG A 547 11.01 -24.28 -33.59
N ARG A 548 10.36 -23.48 -32.75
CA ARG A 548 10.97 -22.91 -31.55
C ARG A 548 11.28 -23.99 -30.53
N LEU A 549 10.34 -24.90 -30.27
CA LEU A 549 10.53 -26.00 -29.34
C LEU A 549 11.68 -26.92 -29.78
N GLU A 550 11.75 -27.25 -31.07
CA GLU A 550 12.85 -28.03 -31.66
C GLU A 550 14.19 -27.34 -31.42
N ALA A 551 14.25 -26.02 -31.60
CA ALA A 551 15.47 -25.25 -31.42
C ALA A 551 15.89 -25.15 -29.94
N LEU A 552 14.94 -24.91 -29.02
CA LEU A 552 15.20 -24.92 -27.57
C LEU A 552 15.64 -26.30 -27.08
N ALA A 553 15.05 -27.37 -27.63
CA ALA A 553 15.45 -28.73 -27.34
C ALA A 553 16.88 -28.97 -27.86
N ALA A 554 17.20 -28.60 -29.10
CA ALA A 554 18.54 -28.76 -29.65
C ALA A 554 19.63 -28.02 -28.85
N ALA A 555 19.30 -26.84 -28.30
CA ALA A 555 20.21 -26.01 -27.48
C ALA A 555 20.46 -26.54 -26.05
N ASP A 556 19.95 -27.73 -25.71
CA ASP A 556 20.06 -28.33 -24.38
C ASP A 556 19.57 -27.44 -23.21
N LEU A 557 18.57 -26.59 -23.46
CA LEU A 557 18.00 -25.73 -22.43
C LEU A 557 16.98 -26.47 -21.55
N VAL A 558 16.85 -26.03 -20.31
CA VAL A 558 15.66 -26.32 -19.48
C VAL A 558 14.47 -25.55 -20.07
N ILE A 559 13.31 -26.19 -20.18
CA ILE A 559 12.14 -25.59 -20.87
C ILE A 559 10.95 -25.56 -19.92
N ALA A 560 10.44 -24.36 -19.64
CA ALA A 560 9.17 -24.15 -18.96
C ALA A 560 8.05 -23.87 -19.98
N LEU A 561 7.14 -24.83 -20.12
CA LEU A 561 6.01 -24.77 -21.04
C LEU A 561 4.80 -24.13 -20.36
N TYR A 562 4.40 -22.97 -20.88
CA TYR A 562 3.19 -22.24 -20.51
C TYR A 562 2.02 -22.64 -21.41
N ASN A 563 0.81 -22.52 -20.88
CA ASN A 563 -0.42 -22.89 -21.57
C ASN A 563 -0.33 -24.30 -22.23
N PRO A 564 0.18 -25.31 -21.50
CA PRO A 564 0.70 -26.53 -22.11
C PRO A 564 -0.40 -27.36 -22.79
N GLN A 565 -1.60 -27.41 -22.21
CA GLN A 565 -2.70 -28.18 -22.76
C GLN A 565 -4.07 -27.57 -22.45
N SER A 566 -5.00 -27.66 -23.41
CA SER A 566 -6.44 -27.47 -23.19
C SER A 566 -7.24 -28.54 -23.94
N GLN A 567 -8.57 -28.53 -23.81
CA GLN A 567 -9.45 -29.46 -24.52
C GLN A 567 -9.19 -29.53 -26.04
N ARG A 568 -8.77 -28.41 -26.67
CA ARG A 568 -8.47 -28.32 -28.10
C ARG A 568 -6.99 -28.55 -28.47
N ARG A 569 -6.07 -28.51 -27.51
CA ARG A 569 -4.61 -28.50 -27.73
C ARG A 569 -3.90 -29.82 -27.39
N ARG A 570 -4.65 -30.89 -27.07
CA ARG A 570 -4.07 -32.22 -26.75
C ARG A 570 -3.10 -32.71 -27.83
N ALA A 571 -3.44 -32.53 -29.11
CA ALA A 571 -2.58 -32.95 -30.22
C ALA A 571 -1.26 -32.16 -30.31
N LEU A 572 -1.29 -30.86 -29.97
CA LEU A 572 -0.08 -30.03 -29.97
C LEU A 572 0.84 -30.39 -28.81
N PHE A 573 0.28 -30.65 -27.62
CA PHE A 573 1.06 -31.11 -26.47
C PHE A 573 1.74 -32.46 -26.74
N GLN A 574 1.02 -33.41 -27.34
CA GLN A 574 1.56 -34.70 -27.79
C GLN A 574 2.73 -34.50 -28.78
N GLN A 575 2.56 -33.62 -29.77
CA GLN A 575 3.63 -33.32 -30.72
C GLN A 575 4.82 -32.63 -30.04
N ALA A 576 4.58 -31.75 -29.07
CA ALA A 576 5.63 -31.11 -28.29
C ALA A 576 6.49 -32.16 -27.54
N CYS A 577 5.85 -33.15 -26.92
CA CYS A 577 6.55 -34.28 -26.30
C CYS A 577 7.39 -35.07 -27.31
N GLN A 578 6.85 -35.32 -28.51
CA GLN A 578 7.58 -36.00 -29.58
C GLN A 578 8.80 -35.21 -30.07
N ILE A 579 8.68 -33.88 -30.20
CA ILE A 579 9.79 -32.99 -30.56
C ILE A 579 10.89 -33.07 -29.50
N LEU A 580 10.55 -32.91 -28.22
CA LEU A 580 11.49 -33.00 -27.12
C LEU A 580 12.24 -34.35 -27.11
N ARG A 581 11.50 -35.44 -27.35
CA ARG A 581 11.99 -36.82 -27.46
C ARG A 581 12.99 -37.08 -28.59
N ARG A 582 13.12 -36.18 -29.57
CA ARG A 582 14.16 -36.26 -30.62
C ARG A 582 15.52 -35.78 -30.12
N HIS A 583 15.54 -34.92 -29.10
CA HIS A 583 16.74 -34.26 -28.58
C HIS A 583 17.09 -34.67 -27.15
N ARG A 584 16.17 -35.34 -26.45
CA ARG A 584 16.28 -35.72 -25.04
C ARG A 584 15.99 -37.21 -24.85
N THR A 585 16.57 -37.80 -23.81
CA THR A 585 16.36 -39.21 -23.50
C THR A 585 14.99 -39.44 -22.86
N ALA A 586 14.56 -40.70 -22.80
CA ALA A 586 13.31 -41.06 -22.11
C ALA A 586 13.30 -40.63 -20.66
N THR A 587 14.46 -40.78 -20.03
CA THR A 587 14.71 -40.58 -18.60
C THR A 587 15.04 -39.13 -18.27
N THR A 588 14.95 -38.20 -19.22
CA THR A 588 15.11 -36.77 -18.92
C THR A 588 14.03 -36.37 -17.92
N PRO A 589 14.41 -35.86 -16.74
CA PRO A 589 13.44 -35.51 -15.72
C PRO A 589 12.49 -34.39 -16.16
N VAL A 590 11.21 -34.55 -15.82
CA VAL A 590 10.15 -33.56 -16.06
C VAL A 590 9.32 -33.35 -14.80
N ALA A 591 8.62 -32.23 -14.73
CA ALA A 591 7.65 -31.95 -13.68
C ALA A 591 6.39 -31.30 -14.24
N VAL A 592 5.24 -31.66 -13.68
CA VAL A 592 3.96 -30.97 -13.90
C VAL A 592 3.53 -30.37 -12.58
N VAL A 593 3.47 -29.04 -12.53
CA VAL A 593 3.01 -28.29 -11.35
C VAL A 593 1.70 -27.63 -11.69
N ARG A 594 0.64 -28.03 -11.01
CA ARG A 594 -0.71 -27.48 -11.19
C ARG A 594 -1.09 -26.65 -9.97
N ASN A 595 -1.74 -25.50 -10.20
CA ASN A 595 -2.20 -24.60 -9.13
C ASN A 595 -1.08 -24.22 -8.14
N ALA A 596 0.12 -23.89 -8.64
CA ALA A 596 1.26 -23.53 -7.78
C ALA A 596 0.88 -22.46 -6.74
N HIS A 597 1.10 -22.77 -5.46
CA HIS A 597 0.75 -21.99 -4.27
C HIS A 597 -0.75 -21.66 -4.10
N ARG A 598 -1.65 -22.31 -4.85
CA ARG A 598 -3.11 -22.16 -4.72
C ARG A 598 -3.74 -23.42 -4.12
N GLU A 599 -5.01 -23.32 -3.78
CA GLU A 599 -5.81 -24.49 -3.41
C GLU A 599 -5.82 -25.54 -4.53
N GLY A 600 -5.72 -26.82 -4.14
CA GLY A 600 -5.60 -27.93 -5.09
C GLY A 600 -4.25 -28.00 -5.82
N GLN A 601 -3.19 -27.44 -5.22
CA GLN A 601 -1.81 -27.59 -5.71
C GLN A 601 -1.43 -29.07 -5.83
N THR A 602 -0.85 -29.45 -6.98
CA THR A 602 -0.24 -30.77 -7.15
C THR A 602 1.11 -30.64 -7.83
N VAL A 603 2.09 -31.41 -7.35
CA VAL A 603 3.42 -31.56 -7.98
C VAL A 603 3.56 -33.00 -8.41
N GLN A 604 3.79 -33.23 -9.70
CA GLN A 604 4.05 -34.56 -10.26
C GLN A 604 5.42 -34.57 -10.91
N LEU A 605 6.33 -35.38 -10.39
CA LEU A 605 7.62 -35.66 -11.03
C LEU A 605 7.50 -36.87 -11.95
N GLY A 606 8.13 -36.79 -13.11
CA GLY A 606 8.08 -37.82 -14.12
C GLY A 606 9.31 -37.78 -15.01
N ASP A 607 9.33 -38.67 -15.99
CA ASP A 607 10.34 -38.68 -17.04
C ASP A 607 9.69 -38.28 -18.38
N LEU A 608 10.49 -37.74 -19.30
CA LEU A 608 10.01 -37.26 -20.59
C LEU A 608 9.27 -38.35 -21.40
N GLY A 609 9.63 -39.62 -21.22
CA GLY A 609 8.93 -40.75 -21.82
C GLY A 609 7.45 -40.84 -21.42
N ASP A 610 7.12 -40.43 -20.19
CA ASP A 610 5.78 -40.56 -19.62
C ASP A 610 4.97 -39.26 -19.68
N LEU A 611 5.61 -38.14 -20.02
CA LEU A 611 5.03 -36.80 -20.00
C LEU A 611 3.70 -36.69 -20.77
N ALA A 612 3.59 -37.36 -21.91
CA ALA A 612 2.39 -37.34 -22.74
C ALA A 612 1.15 -37.97 -22.07
N GLY A 613 1.36 -38.83 -21.06
CA GLY A 613 0.31 -39.47 -20.26
C GLY A 613 0.03 -38.79 -18.92
N MET A 614 0.81 -37.78 -18.53
CA MET A 614 0.61 -37.05 -17.28
C MET A 614 -0.62 -36.14 -17.33
N ALA A 615 -1.20 -35.85 -16.16
CA ALA A 615 -2.36 -34.97 -16.05
C ALA A 615 -1.95 -33.50 -16.23
N VAL A 616 -2.16 -32.96 -17.44
CA VAL A 616 -1.81 -31.58 -17.80
C VAL A 616 -3.03 -30.81 -18.30
N ASP A 617 -3.24 -29.61 -17.76
CA ASP A 617 -4.33 -28.69 -18.12
C ASP A 617 -3.86 -27.23 -18.25
N MET A 618 -4.82 -26.29 -18.29
CA MET A 618 -4.55 -24.86 -18.45
C MET A 618 -3.99 -24.18 -17.20
N ASP A 619 -4.17 -24.80 -16.02
CA ASP A 619 -3.67 -24.27 -14.75
C ASP A 619 -2.36 -24.99 -14.34
N SER A 620 -1.74 -25.69 -15.30
CA SER A 620 -0.48 -26.42 -15.16
C SER A 620 0.68 -25.68 -15.82
N LEU A 621 1.85 -25.72 -15.19
CA LEU A 621 3.15 -25.46 -15.80
C LEU A 621 3.89 -26.79 -15.96
N VAL A 622 4.43 -27.05 -17.16
CA VAL A 622 5.30 -28.22 -17.39
C VAL A 622 6.74 -27.76 -17.45
N LEU A 623 7.61 -28.36 -16.66
CA LEU A 623 9.05 -28.14 -16.69
C LEU A 623 9.74 -29.38 -17.26
N VAL A 624 10.56 -29.17 -18.28
CA VAL A 624 11.36 -30.22 -18.92
C VAL A 624 12.83 -29.91 -18.67
N GLY A 625 13.52 -30.83 -17.99
CA GLY A 625 14.94 -30.70 -17.72
C GLY A 625 15.81 -30.75 -18.98
N ASN A 626 17.06 -30.34 -18.83
CA ASN A 626 18.12 -30.56 -19.81
C ASN A 626 18.92 -31.84 -19.51
N SER A 627 20.00 -32.08 -20.26
CA SER A 627 20.86 -33.25 -20.08
C SER A 627 21.53 -33.34 -18.70
N GLN A 628 21.66 -32.23 -17.99
CA GLN A 628 22.29 -32.15 -16.66
C GLN A 628 21.27 -32.20 -15.51
N THR A 629 19.99 -32.06 -15.83
CA THR A 629 18.92 -32.07 -14.83
C THR A 629 18.80 -33.47 -14.25
N ARG A 630 18.80 -33.57 -12.91
CA ARG A 630 18.68 -34.83 -12.19
C ARG A 630 17.64 -34.73 -11.09
N ARG A 631 17.05 -35.88 -10.75
CA ARG A 631 16.28 -36.01 -9.52
C ARG A 631 17.24 -36.17 -8.34
N PHE A 632 16.94 -35.50 -7.25
CA PHE A 632 17.64 -35.65 -5.97
C PHE A 632 16.57 -35.78 -4.89
N ALA A 633 16.43 -36.97 -4.33
CA ALA A 633 15.23 -37.35 -3.56
C ALA A 633 13.94 -37.01 -4.33
N ASP A 634 13.01 -36.29 -3.71
CA ASP A 634 11.76 -35.83 -4.30
C ASP A 634 11.87 -34.44 -4.96
N LEU A 635 13.10 -34.01 -5.27
CA LEU A 635 13.39 -32.70 -5.88
C LEU A 635 14.01 -32.83 -7.28
N LEU A 636 13.94 -31.72 -8.01
CA LEU A 636 14.48 -31.53 -9.34
C LEU A 636 15.58 -30.49 -9.31
N VAL A 637 16.77 -30.87 -9.76
CA VAL A 637 17.98 -30.05 -9.63
C VAL A 637 18.72 -29.98 -10.96
N THR A 638 19.00 -28.75 -11.40
CA THR A 638 19.88 -28.47 -12.54
C THR A 638 21.17 -27.83 -12.02
N PRO A 639 22.35 -28.43 -12.24
CA PRO A 639 23.62 -27.84 -11.80
C PRO A 639 23.93 -26.50 -12.49
N ARG A 640 24.64 -25.61 -11.81
CA ARG A 640 25.01 -24.26 -12.31
C ARG A 640 26.25 -24.24 -13.24
N GLY A 641 26.86 -25.40 -13.49
CA GLY A 641 28.00 -25.55 -14.40
C GLY A 641 29.40 -25.59 -13.76
N TYR A 642 29.54 -25.58 -12.41
CA TYR A 642 30.81 -25.91 -11.77
C TYR A 642 31.00 -27.43 -11.80
N ARG A 643 32.05 -27.91 -12.48
CA ARG A 643 32.56 -29.27 -12.24
C ARG A 643 33.18 -29.31 -10.86
N THR A 644 32.41 -29.69 -9.87
CA THR A 644 32.93 -30.33 -8.66
C THR A 644 32.51 -31.79 -8.70
N GLU A 645 33.45 -32.67 -8.33
CA GLU A 645 33.25 -34.11 -8.30
C GLU A 645 31.96 -34.46 -7.54
N PRO A 646 31.26 -35.54 -7.94
CA PRO A 646 30.08 -35.98 -7.19
C PRO A 646 30.48 -36.25 -5.74
N ALA A 647 29.96 -35.44 -4.82
CA ALA A 647 30.01 -35.76 -3.40
C ALA A 647 29.41 -37.17 -3.24
N THR A 648 30.25 -38.10 -2.79
CA THR A 648 29.87 -39.50 -2.61
C THR A 648 28.79 -39.57 -1.53
N PRO A 649 27.64 -40.23 -1.75
CA PRO A 649 26.66 -40.40 -0.70
C PRO A 649 27.19 -41.43 0.30
N GLY A 650 27.82 -40.94 1.37
CA GLY A 650 28.19 -41.72 2.53
C GLY A 650 27.19 -41.47 3.66
N ALA A 651 26.14 -42.28 3.74
CA ALA A 651 25.27 -42.31 4.91
C ALA A 651 25.12 -43.76 5.41
N SER A 652 25.89 -44.07 6.45
CA SER A 652 25.55 -45.12 7.42
C SER A 652 24.37 -44.58 8.24
N GLN A 653 23.26 -45.32 8.26
CA GLN A 653 22.12 -45.07 9.16
C GLN A 653 22.58 -45.26 10.61
N ALA A 654 22.86 -44.16 11.30
CA ALA A 654 22.87 -44.12 12.76
C ALA A 654 21.61 -43.37 13.21
N ASN A 655 20.89 -43.96 14.17
CA ASN A 655 19.78 -43.31 14.87
C ASN A 655 20.26 -41.99 15.48
N VAL A 656 19.70 -40.86 15.01
CA VAL A 656 19.96 -39.51 15.51
C VAL A 656 18.63 -38.91 16.02
N PRO A 657 18.62 -38.13 17.11
CA PRO A 657 17.41 -37.69 17.81
C PRO A 657 16.57 -36.71 16.97
N GLU A 658 15.25 -36.70 17.22
CA GLU A 658 14.32 -35.75 16.60
C GLU A 658 14.73 -34.27 16.82
N PRO A 659 14.51 -33.37 15.84
CA PRO A 659 14.89 -31.97 15.97
C PRO A 659 14.06 -31.25 17.03
N ALA A 660 14.72 -30.51 17.92
CA ALA A 660 14.10 -29.67 18.95
C ALA A 660 13.50 -28.34 18.39
N ALA A 661 13.66 -28.04 17.10
CA ALA A 661 13.21 -26.79 16.48
C ALA A 661 12.10 -27.04 15.44
N SER A 662 10.95 -26.39 15.60
CA SER A 662 9.79 -26.52 14.70
C SER A 662 9.85 -25.67 13.42
N HIS A 663 10.98 -25.03 13.14
CA HIS A 663 11.11 -24.05 12.05
C HIS A 663 11.97 -24.58 10.89
N LYS A 664 11.95 -23.91 9.73
CA LYS A 664 12.74 -24.23 8.53
C LYS A 664 13.76 -23.12 8.25
N ILE A 665 14.83 -23.42 7.52
CA ILE A 665 15.68 -22.39 6.90
C ILE A 665 15.01 -21.86 5.63
N LEU A 666 14.83 -20.55 5.50
CA LEU A 666 14.13 -19.96 4.36
C LEU A 666 15.11 -19.35 3.36
N PHE A 667 15.12 -19.84 2.11
CA PHE A 667 15.78 -19.18 0.98
C PHE A 667 14.81 -18.21 0.32
N VAL A 668 15.02 -16.90 0.51
CA VAL A 668 14.04 -15.87 0.12
C VAL A 668 14.56 -15.04 -1.04
N GLY A 669 13.75 -14.94 -2.11
CA GLY A 669 13.97 -14.01 -3.20
C GLY A 669 13.75 -12.57 -2.75
N ALA A 670 14.83 -11.78 -2.74
CA ALA A 670 14.84 -10.39 -2.30
C ALA A 670 14.29 -9.40 -3.34
N GLY A 671 13.94 -9.87 -4.54
CA GLY A 671 13.57 -8.99 -5.64
C GLY A 671 14.78 -8.33 -6.32
N PRO A 672 14.54 -7.50 -7.35
CA PRO A 672 15.60 -6.86 -8.15
C PRO A 672 16.39 -5.77 -7.40
N GLY A 673 15.87 -5.26 -6.28
CA GLY A 673 16.55 -4.28 -5.43
C GLY A 673 15.60 -3.37 -4.67
N ASP A 674 14.51 -2.95 -5.31
CA ASP A 674 13.47 -2.18 -4.65
C ASP A 674 12.81 -2.99 -3.52
N PRO A 675 12.80 -2.48 -2.28
CA PRO A 675 12.16 -3.16 -1.16
C PRO A 675 10.68 -3.45 -1.40
N GLU A 676 9.99 -2.63 -2.20
CA GLU A 676 8.57 -2.85 -2.52
C GLU A 676 8.34 -4.02 -3.47
N LEU A 677 9.39 -4.54 -4.11
CA LEU A 677 9.32 -5.72 -4.99
C LEU A 677 9.63 -7.03 -4.26
N LEU A 678 9.84 -7.00 -2.94
CA LEU A 678 9.74 -8.19 -2.10
C LEU A 678 8.29 -8.72 -2.11
N THR A 679 8.16 -10.04 -2.06
CA THR A 679 6.86 -10.67 -1.80
C THR A 679 6.44 -10.49 -0.35
N LEU A 680 5.15 -10.48 -0.05
CA LEU A 680 4.64 -10.37 1.32
C LEU A 680 5.15 -11.53 2.22
N ARG A 681 5.33 -12.73 1.66
CA ARG A 681 5.95 -13.88 2.33
C ARG A 681 7.42 -13.60 2.62
N GLY A 682 8.15 -12.98 1.69
CA GLY A 682 9.52 -12.52 1.91
C GLY A 682 9.63 -11.46 3.01
N VAL A 683 8.71 -10.49 3.04
CA VAL A 683 8.60 -9.50 4.11
C VAL A 683 8.33 -10.16 5.45
N HIS A 684 7.35 -11.08 5.51
CA HIS A 684 7.02 -11.81 6.74
C HIS A 684 8.20 -12.66 7.23
N ALA A 685 8.91 -13.32 6.31
CA ALA A 685 10.12 -14.08 6.63
C ALA A 685 11.18 -13.18 7.28
N LEU A 686 11.45 -12.00 6.71
CA LEU A 686 12.41 -11.05 7.28
C LEU A 686 11.94 -10.48 8.63
N ALA A 687 10.67 -10.11 8.74
CA ALA A 687 10.09 -9.52 9.94
C ALA A 687 10.06 -10.50 11.13
N THR A 688 10.27 -11.80 10.88
CA THR A 688 10.27 -12.84 11.91
C THR A 688 11.62 -13.53 12.09
N ALA A 689 12.61 -13.23 11.25
CA ALA A 689 13.92 -13.86 11.30
C ALA A 689 14.76 -13.37 12.48
N ASP A 690 15.42 -14.28 13.18
CA ASP A 690 16.43 -13.94 14.18
C ASP A 690 17.81 -13.77 13.53
N VAL A 691 18.06 -14.47 12.43
CA VAL A 691 19.29 -14.44 11.65
C VAL A 691 18.95 -14.24 10.18
N VAL A 692 19.53 -13.21 9.58
CA VAL A 692 19.41 -12.94 8.15
C VAL A 692 20.81 -12.98 7.53
N VAL A 693 21.04 -13.94 6.66
CA VAL A 693 22.27 -14.02 5.86
C VAL A 693 21.97 -13.48 4.46
N TYR A 694 22.75 -12.54 3.94
CA TYR A 694 22.45 -11.88 2.67
C TYR A 694 23.71 -11.58 1.84
N ALA A 695 23.58 -11.61 0.52
CA ALA A 695 24.66 -11.25 -0.40
C ALA A 695 24.78 -9.72 -0.50
N GLY A 696 25.57 -9.08 0.36
CA GLY A 696 25.68 -7.62 0.44
C GLY A 696 26.28 -6.93 -0.79
N SER A 697 26.80 -7.68 -1.76
CA SER A 697 27.23 -7.18 -3.07
C SER A 697 26.10 -7.09 -4.11
N LEU A 698 24.95 -7.72 -3.86
CA LEU A 698 23.84 -7.88 -4.82
C LEU A 698 22.47 -7.48 -4.24
N ILE A 699 22.39 -7.20 -2.95
CA ILE A 699 21.15 -6.85 -2.24
C ILE A 699 21.37 -5.49 -1.56
N PRO A 700 20.58 -4.46 -1.92
CA PRO A 700 20.72 -3.14 -1.32
C PRO A 700 20.21 -3.15 0.13
N ARG A 701 20.77 -2.29 0.97
CA ARG A 701 20.41 -2.21 2.40
C ARG A 701 18.94 -1.92 2.64
N GLY A 702 18.26 -1.23 1.71
CA GLY A 702 16.82 -0.95 1.81
C GLY A 702 15.98 -2.21 2.00
N VAL A 703 16.32 -3.33 1.34
CA VAL A 703 15.62 -4.62 1.47
C VAL A 703 15.67 -5.14 2.92
N LEU A 704 16.78 -4.89 3.62
CA LEU A 704 16.97 -5.36 5.00
C LEU A 704 16.14 -4.57 6.02
N SER A 705 15.51 -3.47 5.63
CA SER A 705 14.67 -2.65 6.52
C SER A 705 13.43 -3.42 7.04
N HIS A 706 13.03 -4.48 6.34
CA HIS A 706 11.96 -5.38 6.78
C HIS A 706 12.40 -6.39 7.85
N ALA A 707 13.70 -6.49 8.17
CA ALA A 707 14.17 -7.36 9.24
C ALA A 707 13.74 -6.81 10.61
N ARG A 708 13.37 -7.71 11.54
CA ARG A 708 12.98 -7.27 12.89
C ARG A 708 14.12 -6.53 13.61
N PRO A 709 13.80 -5.57 14.49
CA PRO A 709 14.78 -5.02 15.42
C PRO A 709 15.50 -6.12 16.19
N GLY A 710 16.83 -6.04 16.23
CA GLY A 710 17.69 -7.03 16.90
C GLY A 710 17.96 -8.31 16.10
N ALA A 711 17.48 -8.44 14.86
CA ALA A 711 17.90 -9.51 13.96
C ALA A 711 19.42 -9.42 13.70
N ARG A 712 20.10 -10.57 13.73
CA ARG A 712 21.53 -10.64 13.39
C ARG A 712 21.68 -10.68 11.87
N LEU A 713 22.24 -9.62 11.31
CA LEU A 713 22.45 -9.48 9.87
C LEU A 713 23.87 -9.88 9.50
N HIS A 714 24.02 -10.91 8.67
CA HIS A 714 25.31 -11.43 8.22
C HIS A 714 25.49 -11.23 6.71
N ASN A 715 26.48 -10.42 6.35
CA ASN A 715 26.85 -10.24 4.95
C ASN A 715 27.72 -11.42 4.47
N SER A 716 27.23 -12.17 3.49
CA SER A 716 27.92 -13.34 2.96
C SER A 716 28.89 -13.05 1.82
N ALA A 717 29.11 -11.79 1.44
CA ALA A 717 29.91 -11.45 0.26
C ALA A 717 31.36 -11.95 0.33
N ALA A 718 31.89 -12.17 1.54
CA ALA A 718 33.24 -12.69 1.79
C ALA A 718 33.26 -14.13 2.35
N LEU A 719 32.10 -14.77 2.49
CA LEU A 719 31.99 -16.11 3.09
C LEU A 719 32.08 -17.19 2.01
N THR A 720 32.73 -18.30 2.35
CA THR A 720 32.69 -19.53 1.54
C THR A 720 31.34 -20.24 1.64
N LEU A 721 31.13 -21.28 0.84
CA LEU A 721 29.96 -22.15 0.95
C LEU A 721 29.91 -22.80 2.33
N GLU A 722 31.04 -23.32 2.81
CA GLU A 722 31.19 -23.99 4.09
C GLU A 722 30.95 -23.03 5.26
N ASP A 723 31.48 -21.81 5.18
CA ASP A 723 31.25 -20.77 6.20
C ASP A 723 29.78 -20.34 6.24
N THR A 724 29.17 -20.18 5.08
CA THR A 724 27.74 -19.86 4.97
C THR A 724 26.90 -21.00 5.55
N HIS A 725 27.18 -22.25 5.18
CA HIS A 725 26.45 -23.42 5.64
C HIS A 725 26.56 -23.59 7.15
N ARG A 726 27.78 -23.46 7.70
CA ARG A 726 28.01 -23.50 9.15
C ARG A 726 27.22 -22.41 9.88
N LEU A 727 27.23 -21.17 9.38
CA LEU A 727 26.45 -20.08 9.96
C LEU A 727 24.94 -20.38 9.97
N LEU A 728 24.41 -20.91 8.85
CA LEU A 728 23.00 -21.26 8.73
C LEU A 728 22.62 -22.38 9.70
N THR A 729 23.43 -23.44 9.76
CA THR A 729 23.15 -24.63 10.57
C THR A 729 23.37 -24.42 12.07
N GLU A 730 24.37 -23.65 12.48
CA GLU A 730 24.58 -23.26 13.89
C GLU A 730 23.41 -22.41 14.40
N ALA A 731 22.95 -21.42 13.60
CA ALA A 731 21.80 -20.62 13.95
C ALA A 731 20.52 -21.48 14.05
N TYR A 732 20.30 -22.37 13.09
CA TYR A 732 19.17 -23.30 13.10
C TYR A 732 19.17 -24.20 14.34
N ARG A 733 20.31 -24.83 14.66
CA ARG A 733 20.48 -25.71 15.82
C ARG A 733 20.31 -24.98 17.15
N ALA A 734 20.60 -23.68 17.20
CA ALA A 734 20.34 -22.82 18.33
C ALA A 734 18.85 -22.39 18.45
N GLY A 735 17.96 -22.93 17.62
CA GLY A 735 16.51 -22.68 17.66
C GLY A 735 16.09 -21.36 17.00
N HIS A 736 16.97 -20.73 16.24
CA HIS A 736 16.67 -19.46 15.59
C HIS A 736 15.91 -19.62 14.28
N ARG A 737 15.06 -18.64 13.95
CA ARG A 737 14.47 -18.47 12.63
C ARG A 737 15.51 -17.89 11.68
N VAL A 738 15.89 -18.66 10.68
CA VAL A 738 16.99 -18.31 9.76
C VAL A 738 16.46 -18.01 8.36
N VAL A 739 16.83 -16.84 7.84
CA VAL A 739 16.57 -16.42 6.47
C VAL A 739 17.88 -16.26 5.70
N ARG A 740 17.97 -16.85 4.52
CA ARG A 740 19.00 -16.59 3.53
C ARG A 740 18.40 -15.81 2.36
N LEU A 741 18.78 -14.55 2.21
CA LEU A 741 18.33 -13.71 1.10
C LEU A 741 19.16 -13.92 -0.17
N HIS A 742 18.47 -14.03 -1.31
CA HIS A 742 19.04 -14.12 -2.64
C HIS A 742 18.53 -12.97 -3.52
N SER A 743 19.40 -12.33 -4.30
CA SER A 743 19.00 -11.26 -5.23
C SER A 743 18.08 -11.83 -6.32
N GLY A 744 17.02 -11.08 -6.66
CA GLY A 744 16.00 -11.51 -7.61
C GLY A 744 15.19 -12.70 -7.07
N ASP A 745 15.26 -13.81 -7.79
CA ASP A 745 14.63 -15.07 -7.44
C ASP A 745 15.70 -16.15 -7.17
N PRO A 746 15.58 -16.98 -6.10
CA PRO A 746 16.60 -17.97 -5.75
C PRO A 746 16.82 -19.05 -6.82
N SER A 747 15.82 -19.32 -7.67
CA SER A 747 15.92 -20.32 -8.72
C SER A 747 16.82 -19.89 -9.88
N LEU A 748 17.12 -18.60 -10.01
CA LEU A 748 17.88 -18.04 -11.13
C LEU A 748 19.29 -17.64 -10.68
N TYR A 749 20.28 -18.48 -10.99
CA TYR A 749 21.68 -18.24 -10.65
C TYR A 749 21.91 -17.94 -9.14
N GLY A 750 21.06 -18.50 -8.26
CA GLY A 750 21.08 -18.23 -6.83
C GLY A 750 22.15 -18.97 -6.03
N ALA A 751 22.79 -20.02 -6.58
CA ALA A 751 23.67 -20.95 -5.86
C ALA A 751 23.00 -21.61 -4.63
N ILE A 752 21.72 -21.93 -4.73
CA ILE A 752 21.00 -22.64 -3.66
C ILE A 752 21.21 -24.15 -3.71
N THR A 753 21.55 -24.73 -4.87
CA THR A 753 21.70 -26.17 -5.07
C THR A 753 22.67 -26.83 -4.09
N GLU A 754 23.88 -26.28 -3.95
CA GLU A 754 24.91 -26.86 -3.07
C GLU A 754 24.53 -26.70 -1.60
N GLN A 755 23.93 -25.56 -1.23
CA GLN A 755 23.45 -25.30 0.13
C GLN A 755 22.32 -26.27 0.52
N MET A 756 21.35 -26.50 -0.38
CA MET A 756 20.28 -27.46 -0.16
C MET A 756 20.83 -28.88 0.02
N ALA A 757 21.75 -29.32 -0.84
CA ALA A 757 22.35 -30.65 -0.72
C ALA A 757 23.07 -30.87 0.63
N LEU A 758 23.76 -29.84 1.15
CA LEU A 758 24.39 -29.90 2.47
C LEU A 758 23.36 -29.93 3.62
N LEU A 759 22.27 -29.14 3.51
CA LEU A 759 21.19 -29.15 4.50
C LEU A 759 20.44 -30.49 4.52
N GLU A 760 20.20 -31.09 3.35
CA GLU A 760 19.58 -32.42 3.24
C GLU A 760 20.45 -33.52 3.84
N ALA A 761 21.77 -33.49 3.60
CA ALA A 761 22.71 -34.43 4.23
C ALA A 761 22.67 -34.36 5.77
N GLU A 762 22.35 -33.19 6.32
CA GLU A 762 22.20 -32.96 7.76
C GLU A 762 20.74 -33.06 8.25
N HIS A 763 19.79 -33.44 7.38
CA HIS A 763 18.36 -33.54 7.67
C HIS A 763 17.73 -32.24 8.21
N ILE A 764 18.24 -31.09 7.77
CA ILE A 764 17.73 -29.77 8.15
C ILE A 764 16.68 -29.31 7.14
N PRO A 765 15.43 -29.08 7.56
CA PRO A 765 14.36 -28.68 6.65
C PRO A 765 14.55 -27.23 6.18
N TYR A 766 14.26 -27.00 4.90
CA TYR A 766 14.30 -25.68 4.29
C TYR A 766 13.08 -25.44 3.38
N GLU A 767 12.91 -24.18 2.96
CA GLU A 767 11.86 -23.77 2.03
C GLU A 767 12.35 -22.63 1.15
N ILE A 768 11.93 -22.62 -0.12
CA ILE A 768 12.25 -21.56 -1.08
C ILE A 768 11.03 -20.65 -1.22
N VAL A 769 11.21 -19.37 -0.90
CA VAL A 769 10.23 -18.32 -1.16
C VAL A 769 10.60 -17.62 -2.47
N PRO A 770 9.80 -17.77 -3.54
CA PRO A 770 10.12 -17.16 -4.83
C PRO A 770 10.00 -15.64 -4.78
N GLY A 771 10.70 -14.97 -5.71
CA GLY A 771 10.78 -13.51 -5.82
C GLY A 771 10.71 -13.02 -7.26
N VAL A 772 10.68 -11.69 -7.42
CA VAL A 772 10.72 -11.05 -8.74
C VAL A 772 12.17 -10.96 -9.22
N SER A 773 12.45 -11.46 -10.43
CA SER A 773 13.80 -11.41 -10.99
C SER A 773 14.07 -10.11 -11.77
N ALA A 774 15.35 -9.78 -11.95
CA ALA A 774 15.78 -8.55 -12.63
C ALA A 774 15.23 -8.41 -14.06
N PHE A 775 15.08 -9.50 -14.81
CA PHE A 775 14.54 -9.41 -16.18
C PHE A 775 13.10 -8.88 -16.19
N GLN A 776 12.27 -9.32 -15.24
CA GLN A 776 10.88 -8.85 -15.13
C GLN A 776 10.81 -7.36 -14.81
N ALA A 777 11.68 -6.92 -13.90
CA ALA A 777 11.80 -5.51 -13.55
C ALA A 777 12.28 -4.67 -14.73
N VAL A 778 13.24 -5.15 -15.51
CA VAL A 778 13.74 -4.45 -16.71
C VAL A 778 12.66 -4.36 -17.79
N ALA A 779 11.89 -5.42 -18.04
CA ALA A 779 10.72 -5.35 -18.93
C ALA A 779 9.71 -4.30 -18.46
N ALA A 780 9.40 -4.28 -17.16
CA ALA A 780 8.48 -3.33 -16.57
C ALA A 780 8.97 -1.88 -16.73
N ARG A 781 10.26 -1.61 -16.48
CA ARG A 781 10.87 -0.28 -16.64
C ARG A 781 10.93 0.20 -18.09
N LEU A 782 11.16 -0.72 -19.02
CA LEU A 782 11.19 -0.42 -20.45
C LEU A 782 9.77 -0.32 -21.06
N GLY A 783 8.74 -0.75 -20.34
CA GLY A 783 7.37 -0.82 -20.85
C GLY A 783 7.24 -1.81 -22.01
N ILE A 784 7.93 -2.95 -21.93
CA ILE A 784 7.90 -3.98 -22.98
C ILE A 784 7.37 -5.31 -22.46
N GLU A 785 6.88 -6.13 -23.38
CA GLU A 785 6.75 -7.57 -23.18
C GLU A 785 7.91 -8.27 -23.88
N TYR A 786 8.52 -9.27 -23.23
CA TYR A 786 9.54 -10.09 -23.90
C TYR A 786 8.96 -11.03 -24.96
N THR A 787 7.65 -11.29 -24.92
CA THR A 787 6.94 -12.21 -25.79
C THR A 787 5.82 -11.54 -26.58
N GLN A 788 6.19 -10.78 -27.62
CA GLN A 788 5.27 -10.07 -28.51
C GLN A 788 4.74 -10.92 -29.70
N PRO A 789 3.42 -11.15 -29.84
CA PRO A 789 2.86 -11.94 -30.93
C PRO A 789 3.26 -11.41 -32.31
N GLY A 790 3.64 -12.30 -33.24
CA GLY A 790 4.10 -11.91 -34.59
C GLY A 790 5.51 -11.31 -34.65
N VAL A 791 6.18 -11.11 -33.50
CA VAL A 791 7.56 -10.62 -33.38
C VAL A 791 8.43 -11.70 -32.73
N VAL A 792 8.21 -12.00 -31.44
CA VAL A 792 8.98 -12.98 -30.66
C VAL A 792 8.10 -13.59 -29.56
N GLN A 793 8.17 -14.90 -29.30
CA GLN A 793 7.39 -15.55 -28.21
C GLN A 793 8.26 -16.40 -27.30
N THR A 794 9.57 -16.24 -27.45
CA THR A 794 10.58 -17.02 -26.76
C THR A 794 11.54 -16.04 -26.13
N LEU A 795 11.78 -16.23 -24.85
CA LEU A 795 12.79 -15.53 -24.07
C LEU A 795 13.81 -16.56 -23.62
N ILE A 796 15.09 -16.29 -23.88
CA ILE A 796 16.22 -17.09 -23.38
C ILE A 796 16.88 -16.30 -22.25
N LEU A 797 17.05 -16.93 -21.10
CA LEU A 797 17.75 -16.40 -19.95
C LEU A 797 19.08 -17.14 -19.86
N THR A 798 20.19 -16.41 -19.98
CA THR A 798 21.54 -16.99 -20.08
C THR A 798 22.58 -16.08 -19.43
N ARG A 799 23.86 -16.45 -19.52
CA ARG A 799 25.04 -15.67 -19.08
C ARG A 799 26.19 -15.85 -20.07
N ALA A 800 27.23 -15.03 -19.96
CA ALA A 800 28.50 -15.28 -20.63
C ALA A 800 29.28 -16.39 -19.92
N GLY A 801 30.07 -17.14 -20.68
CA GLY A 801 30.87 -18.26 -20.17
C GLY A 801 31.98 -17.83 -19.21
N GLY A 802 32.63 -16.68 -19.45
CA GLY A 802 33.76 -16.20 -18.67
C GLY A 802 34.83 -17.29 -18.45
N ARG A 803 35.48 -17.28 -17.27
CA ARG A 803 36.52 -18.27 -16.91
C ARG A 803 35.99 -19.69 -16.69
N THR A 804 34.70 -19.84 -16.42
CA THR A 804 34.04 -21.12 -16.09
C THR A 804 33.55 -21.87 -17.33
N GLY A 805 33.45 -21.19 -18.48
CA GLY A 805 32.88 -21.72 -19.70
C GLY A 805 31.36 -21.95 -19.62
N LEU A 806 30.81 -22.35 -20.77
CA LEU A 806 29.47 -22.92 -20.95
C LEU A 806 29.62 -24.20 -21.77
N PRO A 807 28.69 -25.16 -21.65
CA PRO A 807 28.58 -26.26 -22.61
C PRO A 807 28.57 -25.72 -24.06
N PRO A 808 29.18 -26.41 -25.04
CA PRO A 808 29.28 -25.91 -26.42
C PRO A 808 27.93 -25.48 -27.02
N ASN A 809 26.86 -26.22 -26.70
CA ASN A 809 25.50 -25.98 -27.20
C ASN A 809 24.76 -24.84 -26.48
N GLU A 810 25.30 -24.37 -25.35
CA GLU A 810 24.77 -23.24 -24.56
C GLU A 810 25.56 -21.94 -24.83
N SER A 811 26.46 -21.93 -25.83
CA SER A 811 27.24 -20.74 -26.14
C SER A 811 26.35 -19.59 -26.64
N LEU A 812 26.73 -18.34 -26.31
CA LEU A 812 25.99 -17.16 -26.76
C LEU A 812 25.85 -17.08 -28.28
N ALA A 813 26.86 -17.57 -29.02
CA ALA A 813 26.82 -17.64 -30.49
C ALA A 813 25.70 -18.58 -30.97
N GLU A 814 25.60 -19.79 -30.41
CA GLU A 814 24.54 -20.74 -30.76
C GLU A 814 23.15 -20.22 -30.35
N LEU A 815 23.03 -19.66 -29.15
CA LEU A 815 21.76 -19.09 -28.66
C LEU A 815 21.30 -17.91 -29.52
N ALA A 816 22.22 -17.08 -30.01
CA ALA A 816 21.91 -15.95 -30.87
C ALA A 816 21.30 -16.36 -32.23
N ARG A 817 21.62 -17.56 -32.74
CA ARG A 817 21.08 -18.08 -34.01
C ARG A 817 19.57 -18.22 -33.99
N HIS A 818 18.96 -18.34 -32.82
CA HIS A 818 17.51 -18.43 -32.69
C HIS A 818 16.80 -17.12 -33.05
N GLY A 819 17.50 -15.98 -33.03
CA GLY A 819 16.91 -14.68 -33.38
C GLY A 819 15.79 -14.23 -32.43
N VAL A 820 15.77 -14.76 -31.20
CA VAL A 820 14.75 -14.46 -30.17
C VAL A 820 15.23 -13.33 -29.24
N THR A 821 14.54 -13.07 -28.13
CA THR A 821 15.07 -12.14 -27.13
C THR A 821 15.94 -12.89 -26.12
N LEU A 822 17.13 -12.36 -25.85
CA LEU A 822 18.03 -12.84 -24.80
C LEU A 822 18.08 -11.84 -23.65
N CYS A 823 18.04 -12.35 -22.43
CA CYS A 823 18.40 -11.62 -21.22
C CYS A 823 19.62 -12.27 -20.60
N ILE A 824 20.72 -11.52 -20.59
CA ILE A 824 22.07 -12.01 -20.31
C ILE A 824 22.51 -11.47 -18.95
N PHE A 825 22.65 -12.37 -17.99
CA PHE A 825 23.07 -12.09 -16.62
C PHE A 825 24.59 -12.21 -16.47
N LEU A 826 25.15 -11.64 -15.40
CA LEU A 826 26.54 -11.89 -14.95
C LEU A 826 27.63 -11.64 -16.01
N SER A 827 27.40 -10.75 -16.98
CA SER A 827 28.22 -10.68 -18.19
C SER A 827 28.91 -9.34 -18.48
N ALA A 828 28.64 -8.30 -17.67
CA ALA A 828 29.15 -6.95 -17.94
C ALA A 828 30.69 -6.87 -18.07
N ARG A 829 31.43 -7.69 -17.31
CA ARG A 829 32.91 -7.76 -17.38
C ARG A 829 33.45 -8.39 -18.67
N HIS A 830 32.62 -9.15 -19.38
CA HIS A 830 32.96 -9.86 -20.61
C HIS A 830 32.22 -9.25 -21.82
N ILE A 831 31.87 -7.96 -21.76
CA ILE A 831 30.93 -7.37 -22.73
C ILE A 831 31.43 -7.41 -24.18
N ALA A 832 32.74 -7.28 -24.41
CA ALA A 832 33.33 -7.37 -25.74
C ALA A 832 33.12 -8.76 -26.35
N GLU A 833 33.40 -9.82 -25.58
CA GLU A 833 33.16 -11.21 -25.96
C GLU A 833 31.67 -11.48 -26.19
N VAL A 834 30.79 -10.89 -25.37
CA VAL A 834 29.33 -10.98 -25.53
C VAL A 834 28.90 -10.36 -26.86
N GLN A 835 29.33 -9.13 -27.17
CA GLN A 835 28.99 -8.46 -28.42
C GLN A 835 29.47 -9.27 -29.63
N GLU A 836 30.71 -9.75 -29.58
CA GLU A 836 31.29 -10.58 -30.65
C GLU A 836 30.48 -11.87 -30.86
N ALA A 837 30.20 -12.62 -29.79
CA ALA A 837 29.45 -13.86 -29.88
C ALA A 837 28.03 -13.64 -30.41
N LEU A 838 27.32 -12.62 -29.92
CA LEU A 838 25.97 -12.30 -30.38
C LEU A 838 25.94 -11.82 -31.84
N SER A 839 27.00 -11.15 -32.31
CA SER A 839 27.09 -10.65 -33.70
C SER A 839 27.14 -11.78 -34.74
N THR A 840 27.38 -13.02 -34.31
CA THR A 840 27.32 -14.19 -35.21
C THR A 840 25.89 -14.58 -35.60
N GLY A 841 24.90 -14.27 -34.75
CA GLY A 841 23.48 -14.61 -34.94
C GLY A 841 22.56 -13.39 -35.12
N TYR A 842 22.98 -12.21 -34.65
CA TYR A 842 22.21 -10.97 -34.72
C TYR A 842 22.89 -9.92 -35.61
N PRO A 843 22.12 -9.17 -36.42
CA PRO A 843 22.62 -7.96 -37.07
C PRO A 843 23.15 -6.94 -36.05
N ALA A 844 24.18 -6.17 -36.41
CA ALA A 844 24.72 -5.10 -35.56
C ALA A 844 23.68 -4.03 -35.17
N THR A 845 22.64 -3.85 -35.99
CA THR A 845 21.50 -2.95 -35.75
C THR A 845 20.46 -3.51 -34.78
N THR A 846 20.63 -4.75 -34.29
CA THR A 846 19.71 -5.37 -33.34
C THR A 846 19.65 -4.53 -32.07
N PRO A 847 18.47 -4.16 -31.57
CA PRO A 847 18.40 -3.31 -30.39
C PRO A 847 18.88 -4.03 -29.13
N VAL A 848 19.46 -3.24 -28.24
CA VAL A 848 19.92 -3.66 -26.92
C VAL A 848 19.44 -2.70 -25.85
N ALA A 849 19.22 -3.21 -24.65
CA ALA A 849 19.05 -2.42 -23.44
C ALA A 849 20.00 -2.92 -22.36
N VAL A 850 20.76 -2.02 -21.77
CA VAL A 850 21.69 -2.26 -20.67
C VAL A 850 21.10 -1.63 -19.42
N ALA A 851 20.66 -2.46 -18.48
CA ALA A 851 20.04 -2.01 -17.25
C ALA A 851 20.97 -2.29 -16.06
N HIS A 852 21.53 -1.23 -15.50
CA HIS A 852 22.35 -1.28 -14.29
C HIS A 852 21.47 -1.01 -13.06
N ARG A 853 21.57 -1.90 -12.06
CA ARG A 853 20.85 -1.79 -10.78
C ARG A 853 19.36 -1.49 -10.95
N ALA A 854 18.71 -2.24 -11.84
CA ALA A 854 17.29 -2.08 -12.11
C ALA A 854 16.50 -2.06 -10.79
N THR A 855 15.68 -1.02 -10.62
CA THR A 855 14.81 -0.66 -9.49
C THR A 855 15.51 -0.08 -8.26
N TRP A 856 16.83 0.07 -8.29
CA TRP A 856 17.56 0.76 -7.23
C TRP A 856 17.36 2.28 -7.35
N PRO A 857 17.62 3.06 -6.29
CA PRO A 857 17.56 4.52 -6.36
C PRO A 857 18.48 5.13 -7.42
N ASP A 858 19.60 4.47 -7.73
CA ASP A 858 20.60 4.83 -8.73
C ASP A 858 20.48 3.97 -10.01
N GLU A 859 19.25 3.56 -10.37
CA GLU A 859 18.98 2.84 -11.61
C GLU A 859 19.43 3.65 -12.84
N GLU A 860 20.11 2.96 -13.77
CA GLU A 860 20.41 3.49 -15.10
C GLU A 860 20.05 2.46 -16.16
N ILE A 861 19.26 2.87 -17.16
CA ILE A 861 18.90 2.05 -18.31
C ILE A 861 19.27 2.79 -19.59
N VAL A 862 20.18 2.21 -20.37
CA VAL A 862 20.64 2.76 -21.64
C VAL A 862 20.22 1.83 -22.78
N THR A 863 19.53 2.36 -23.77
CA THR A 863 19.17 1.65 -25.00
C THR A 863 20.10 2.02 -26.14
N GLY A 864 20.37 1.07 -27.03
CA GLY A 864 21.17 1.29 -28.24
C GLY A 864 21.05 0.10 -29.18
N THR A 865 22.12 -0.17 -29.93
CA THR A 865 22.22 -1.32 -30.83
C THR A 865 23.35 -2.28 -30.42
N LEU A 866 23.33 -3.50 -30.96
CA LEU A 866 24.33 -4.52 -30.67
C LEU A 866 25.75 -4.05 -31.04
N GLY A 867 25.89 -3.26 -32.10
CA GLY A 867 27.19 -2.68 -32.49
C GLY A 867 27.76 -1.71 -31.45
N GLU A 868 26.91 -1.08 -30.64
CA GLU A 868 27.26 -0.07 -29.63
C GLU A 868 27.37 -0.67 -28.20
N LEU A 869 27.05 -1.95 -28.03
CA LEU A 869 26.88 -2.59 -26.71
C LEU A 869 28.13 -2.43 -25.81
N THR A 870 29.31 -2.69 -26.36
CA THR A 870 30.59 -2.57 -25.65
C THR A 870 30.86 -1.13 -25.24
N GLU A 871 30.63 -0.18 -26.15
CA GLU A 871 30.83 1.24 -25.86
C GLU A 871 29.90 1.71 -24.74
N ILE A 872 28.61 1.33 -24.80
CA ILE A 872 27.61 1.68 -23.80
C ILE A 872 28.05 1.21 -22.40
N VAL A 873 28.47 -0.05 -22.27
CA VAL A 873 28.87 -0.63 -20.97
C VAL A 873 30.17 -0.03 -20.45
N GLN A 874 31.17 0.17 -21.32
CA GLN A 874 32.47 0.72 -20.93
C GLN A 874 32.41 2.20 -20.56
N ARG A 875 31.68 3.01 -21.34
CA ARG A 875 31.53 4.45 -21.11
C ARG A 875 30.90 4.74 -19.75
N GLN A 876 29.97 3.90 -19.32
CA GLN A 876 29.30 4.04 -18.03
C GLN A 876 30.00 3.31 -16.87
N GLY A 877 31.09 2.57 -17.15
CA GLY A 877 31.85 1.84 -16.12
C GLY A 877 31.07 0.72 -15.44
N TYR A 878 30.10 0.10 -16.12
CA TYR A 878 29.28 -0.95 -15.51
C TYR A 878 30.05 -2.27 -15.38
N GLU A 879 30.36 -2.68 -14.15
CA GLU A 879 31.08 -3.94 -13.92
C GLU A 879 30.25 -5.08 -13.31
N ARG A 880 29.18 -4.75 -12.57
CA ARG A 880 28.36 -5.70 -11.78
C ARG A 880 26.91 -5.25 -11.80
N THR A 881 26.00 -6.10 -11.33
CA THR A 881 24.56 -5.77 -11.17
C THR A 881 23.92 -5.19 -12.44
N THR A 882 24.29 -5.73 -13.60
CA THR A 882 23.83 -5.28 -14.90
C THR A 882 23.15 -6.43 -15.63
N LEU A 883 21.95 -6.18 -16.15
CA LEU A 883 21.26 -7.06 -17.09
C LEU A 883 21.39 -6.49 -18.50
N ILE A 884 21.73 -7.34 -19.45
CA ILE A 884 21.76 -6.98 -20.87
C ILE A 884 20.60 -7.68 -21.56
N VAL A 885 19.74 -6.91 -22.21
CA VAL A 885 18.65 -7.41 -23.05
C VAL A 885 19.04 -7.19 -24.50
N VAL A 886 18.99 -8.23 -25.33
CA VAL A 886 19.27 -8.14 -26.77
C VAL A 886 18.14 -8.82 -27.53
N GLY A 887 17.61 -8.15 -28.55
CA GLY A 887 16.71 -8.79 -29.50
C GLY A 887 15.45 -8.00 -29.83
N PRO A 888 14.55 -8.61 -30.61
CA PRO A 888 13.47 -7.92 -31.29
C PRO A 888 12.38 -7.39 -30.35
N SER A 889 12.23 -7.91 -29.13
CA SER A 889 11.24 -7.39 -28.17
C SER A 889 11.48 -5.94 -27.74
N LEU A 890 12.67 -5.39 -27.99
CA LEU A 890 13.00 -3.99 -27.71
C LEU A 890 12.52 -3.05 -28.82
N GLN A 891 12.12 -3.57 -29.98
CA GLN A 891 11.56 -2.77 -31.06
C GLN A 891 10.08 -2.49 -30.79
N ARG A 892 9.68 -1.22 -30.83
CA ARG A 892 8.26 -0.85 -30.83
C ARG A 892 7.69 -1.14 -32.21
N HIS A 893 6.64 -1.96 -32.28
CA HIS A 893 5.95 -2.28 -33.52
C HIS A 893 4.46 -1.97 -33.41
N ASN A 894 3.91 -1.28 -34.41
CA ASN A 894 2.46 -1.01 -34.52
C ASN A 894 1.69 -2.16 -35.18
N ARG A 895 2.17 -3.41 -35.05
CA ARG A 895 1.50 -4.56 -35.65
C ARG A 895 0.45 -5.07 -34.68
N ARG A 896 -0.82 -4.78 -34.97
CA ARG A 896 -1.97 -5.29 -34.25
C ARG A 896 -1.93 -6.82 -34.18
N SER A 897 -1.90 -7.37 -32.97
CA SER A 897 -2.03 -8.83 -32.77
C SER A 897 -3.33 -9.32 -33.40
N ARG A 898 -3.28 -10.45 -34.12
CA ARG A 898 -4.46 -11.07 -34.71
C ARG A 898 -5.50 -11.47 -33.67
N LEU A 899 -5.12 -11.66 -32.40
CA LEU A 899 -6.07 -11.90 -31.29
C LEU A 899 -7.09 -10.79 -31.21
N TYR A 900 -6.63 -9.60 -31.57
CA TYR A 900 -7.30 -8.35 -31.31
C TYR A 900 -7.93 -7.73 -32.55
N ASP A 901 -7.77 -8.40 -33.69
CA ASP A 901 -8.39 -7.99 -34.94
C ASP A 901 -9.88 -8.39 -34.94
N PRO A 902 -10.83 -7.46 -35.20
CA PRO A 902 -12.25 -7.76 -35.26
C PRO A 902 -12.62 -8.75 -36.36
N THR A 903 -11.74 -8.95 -37.34
CA THR A 903 -11.90 -9.90 -38.44
C THR A 903 -11.32 -11.29 -38.15
N HIS A 904 -10.58 -11.45 -37.05
CA HIS A 904 -10.00 -12.73 -36.66
C HIS A 904 -10.98 -13.54 -35.79
N TRP A 905 -11.33 -14.72 -36.28
CA TRP A 905 -12.21 -15.66 -35.62
C TRP A 905 -11.46 -16.47 -34.56
N HIS A 906 -12.03 -16.58 -33.35
CA HIS A 906 -11.55 -17.48 -32.31
C HIS A 906 -12.68 -17.93 -31.37
N LEU A 907 -12.36 -18.80 -30.42
CA LEU A 907 -13.30 -19.48 -29.52
C LEU A 907 -14.31 -18.56 -28.82
N PHE A 908 -13.94 -17.32 -28.53
CA PHE A 908 -14.77 -16.34 -27.80
C PHE A 908 -15.34 -15.24 -28.71
N ARG A 909 -15.11 -15.35 -30.04
CA ARG A 909 -15.67 -14.51 -31.10
C ARG A 909 -15.98 -15.39 -32.33
N PRO A 910 -17.05 -16.21 -32.29
CA PRO A 910 -17.49 -17.00 -33.43
C PRO A 910 -17.97 -16.12 -34.58
N GLU A 911 -17.82 -16.59 -35.82
CA GLU A 911 -18.07 -15.86 -37.07
C GLU A 911 -19.52 -15.34 -37.22
N THR A 912 -20.46 -15.85 -36.42
CA THR A 912 -21.90 -15.58 -36.50
C THR A 912 -22.35 -14.19 -36.04
N ALA A 913 -21.44 -13.33 -35.56
CA ALA A 913 -21.76 -11.94 -35.19
C ALA A 913 -21.74 -10.94 -36.37
N ARG A 914 -21.50 -11.39 -37.62
CA ARG A 914 -21.77 -10.60 -38.82
C ARG A 914 -23.18 -10.90 -39.33
N GLY A 915 -24.11 -10.01 -39.04
CA GLY A 915 -25.40 -9.99 -39.72
C GLY A 915 -25.22 -9.98 -41.24
N ALA A 916 -25.99 -10.86 -41.90
CA ALA A 916 -26.30 -10.88 -43.33
C ALA A 916 -25.15 -10.54 -44.31
N ARG A 917 -24.45 -11.57 -44.81
CA ARG A 917 -23.92 -11.50 -46.18
C ARG A 917 -25.13 -11.39 -47.12
N ALA A 918 -25.33 -10.23 -47.72
CA ALA A 918 -26.12 -10.13 -48.94
C ALA A 918 -25.53 -11.12 -49.97
N LYS A 919 -26.36 -12.05 -50.44
CA LYS A 919 -26.00 -12.90 -51.57
C LYS A 919 -25.85 -12.00 -52.80
N PRO A 920 -24.73 -12.07 -53.55
CA PRO A 920 -24.64 -11.40 -54.83
C PRO A 920 -25.45 -12.21 -55.85
N GLY A 921 -26.53 -11.61 -56.36
CA GLY A 921 -27.24 -12.07 -57.55
C GLY A 921 -28.68 -12.50 -57.31
N GLU A 922 -29.61 -11.55 -57.42
CA GLU A 922 -30.87 -11.72 -58.17
C GLU A 922 -31.48 -10.33 -58.44
N PRO A 923 -32.06 -10.06 -59.62
CA PRO A 923 -32.40 -8.71 -60.06
C PRO A 923 -33.76 -8.25 -59.53
N SER A 924 -33.90 -6.94 -59.38
CA SER A 924 -35.06 -6.23 -58.86
C SER A 924 -36.31 -6.35 -59.75
N SER A 925 -37.44 -6.72 -59.14
CA SER A 925 -38.80 -6.30 -59.52
C SER A 925 -39.67 -6.23 -58.28
#